data_AF-A0A395YHA4-F1
#
_entry.id   AF-A0A395YHA4-F1
#
_cell.length_a   1.000
_cell.length_b   1.000
_cell.length_c   1.000
_cell.angle_alpha   90.00
_cell.angle_beta   90.00
_cell.angle_gamma   90.00
#
_symmetry.space_group_name_H-M   'P 1'
#
loop_
_entity.id
_entity.type
_entity.pdbx_description
1 polymer ?
#
loop_
_entity_poly.entity_id
_entity_poly.type
_entity_poly.pdbx_seq_one_letter_code
_entity_poly.pdbx_strand_id
1 'polypeptide(L)'
;MGIFSKTATRAAALAKYYFPFKWYNLPSIESPINAVHLNHIEDGINEMDNRILILHQDKADRAEIANVFMDFTMDDKTGVMTFTRFDGTTVTHDSAVEKIALNCYLEGDNFVLELADGTKQKVSLAKFIDTYTFSSTDTIRMTVNGKNIAADIPDGKITLAKLEPTVMSTMRQYLLDAETAKGVAEQAASTAQGWAIGGIGFEGNNAKEYAGKAQRYAVGGVEEGDTTDNARYYCEQAEISAEEAKQAAGCDGTAASISAVDEQGMWIKTVSGTGTITVDDAAGTKLAGLEISGQSVQGVNPSTENPQEIASTGDGGNVTVSITGKNLFNKASIYPYSATPMEIKQTENGIRIANTEARTYTSAAAKVKLKPNTTYTLSGDITKTKGKSTIGIRTSTNGGGSYSATLIANLKTTTSPQSDLKTSFVTDKNEYYAISLFCTYDVEELGETVFENIQLEEGETQTAWEPYYESQSVTIPLTEPLYGIGDYHDKIACKNGIWGIERIFTSIVFDGSTDENWYTTDTSVEGKTRYGYRLSGKMADKSNPTALCSHFALTQRGATASGITGFAINDVMLIYYDGRPLEEFKTWLAANPITVVYQPVDPTWEPFSADIQTTLNAITTYQGRTTIAVTADGPAAEISMKYYGQAGNSTTVQNLLDALASKVVNDLVSNTEFTEKLTGYMLKSQLVNNLLATVTGNPLDATQGKALKDQIDVLNSNLSRSQLIATQSTTETDIKNFIIATIKNGQRSFGIATILNNENTAFFGEAGNFIVTITGDTANYGFIAENLWNGKLWTGRFAIYTDDWYMTDYAKSSDLLTNIYTIQQIINRYLIDYQSLGTLHFSVADGNLYVSVNEGIYVGQVALTRIK
;
A
#
# COMPACT_ATOMS: atom_id res chain seq x y z
N MET A 1 -8.77 -101.44 -73.28
CA MET A 1 -10.10 -100.78 -73.27
C MET A 1 -10.94 -101.23 -74.47
N GLY A 2 -11.17 -102.53 -74.59
CA GLY A 2 -12.12 -103.09 -75.56
C GLY A 2 -12.88 -104.16 -74.82
N ILE A 3 -14.20 -103.95 -74.66
CA ILE A 3 -15.13 -104.91 -74.07
C ILE A 3 -14.83 -105.02 -72.56
N PHE A 4 -15.62 -104.52 -71.63
CA PHE A 4 -16.94 -105.01 -71.28
C PHE A 4 -17.73 -103.82 -70.74
N SER A 5 -18.42 -103.12 -71.64
CA SER A 5 -19.87 -103.14 -71.64
C SER A 5 -20.40 -104.44 -71.01
N LYS A 6 -21.11 -104.33 -69.91
CA LYS A 6 -22.54 -104.65 -69.84
C LYS A 6 -22.96 -104.84 -68.39
N THR A 7 -24.07 -104.19 -68.10
CA THR A 7 -25.13 -104.64 -67.19
C THR A 7 -24.69 -104.89 -65.75
N ALA A 8 -24.93 -103.93 -64.85
CA ALA A 8 -26.29 -103.55 -64.45
C ALA A 8 -27.14 -104.80 -64.21
N THR A 9 -26.83 -105.50 -63.14
CA THR A 9 -27.85 -106.31 -62.48
C THR A 9 -27.66 -106.07 -61.00
N ARG A 10 -28.71 -105.54 -60.37
CA ARG A 10 -28.84 -105.33 -58.93
C ARG A 10 -28.16 -106.46 -58.18
N ALA A 11 -27.16 -106.16 -57.37
CA ALA A 11 -26.94 -106.97 -56.17
C ALA A 11 -28.15 -106.69 -55.29
N ALA A 12 -29.27 -107.35 -55.59
CA ALA A 12 -30.37 -107.46 -54.65
C ALA A 12 -29.71 -108.02 -53.38
N ALA A 13 -29.84 -107.30 -52.27
CA ALA A 13 -29.26 -107.69 -51.01
C ALA A 13 -29.52 -109.19 -50.81
N LEU A 14 -28.46 -110.00 -50.82
CA LEU A 14 -28.60 -111.42 -50.52
C LEU A 14 -29.24 -111.46 -49.13
N ALA A 15 -30.39 -112.10 -49.06
CA ALA A 15 -31.16 -112.27 -47.83
C ALA A 15 -31.17 -113.76 -47.48
N LYS A 16 -31.32 -114.05 -46.19
CA LYS A 16 -31.36 -115.42 -45.69
C LYS A 16 -32.42 -116.23 -46.43
N TYR A 17 -32.03 -117.40 -46.93
CA TYR A 17 -32.86 -118.22 -47.79
C TYR A 17 -33.30 -119.52 -47.12
N TYR A 18 -32.49 -120.05 -46.18
CA TYR A 18 -32.79 -121.31 -45.51
C TYR A 18 -33.40 -121.13 -44.11
N PHE A 19 -34.41 -121.97 -43.79
CA PHE A 19 -35.03 -122.05 -42.47
C PHE A 19 -35.19 -123.54 -42.05
N PRO A 20 -34.72 -123.94 -40.86
CA PRO A 20 -34.62 -125.35 -40.49
C PRO A 20 -35.97 -126.00 -40.13
N PHE A 21 -36.14 -127.29 -40.47
CA PHE A 21 -37.31 -128.10 -40.14
C PHE A 21 -37.02 -129.07 -38.97
N LYS A 22 -38.02 -129.40 -38.12
CA LYS A 22 -37.80 -130.20 -36.89
C LYS A 22 -38.44 -131.59 -36.92
N TRP A 23 -37.63 -132.63 -36.73
CA TRP A 23 -37.95 -134.06 -36.83
C TRP A 23 -38.16 -134.76 -35.46
N TYR A 24 -38.97 -135.84 -35.40
CA TYR A 24 -39.38 -136.63 -34.18
C TYR A 24 -39.47 -138.19 -34.44
N ASN A 25 -39.65 -139.05 -33.40
CA ASN A 25 -39.70 -140.57 -33.46
C ASN A 25 -41.14 -141.19 -33.23
N LEU A 26 -41.43 -142.46 -33.64
CA LEU A 26 -42.74 -143.22 -33.65
C LEU A 26 -43.60 -143.27 -32.31
N PRO A 27 -44.96 -143.50 -32.29
CA PRO A 27 -45.83 -144.24 -33.24
C PRO A 27 -46.52 -143.38 -34.32
N SER A 28 -45.82 -142.37 -34.85
CA SER A 28 -46.04 -141.83 -36.19
C SER A 28 -45.18 -142.54 -37.24
N ILE A 29 -45.82 -143.08 -38.28
CA ILE A 29 -45.31 -143.97 -39.35
C ILE A 29 -44.52 -143.28 -40.48
N GLU A 30 -44.04 -142.04 -40.33
CA GLU A 30 -43.39 -141.31 -41.45
C GLU A 30 -41.85 -141.33 -41.51
N SER A 31 -41.13 -141.77 -40.48
CA SER A 31 -39.67 -141.82 -40.58
C SER A 31 -39.03 -143.06 -39.91
N PRO A 32 -38.20 -143.85 -40.64
CA PRO A 32 -37.59 -145.09 -40.10
C PRO A 32 -36.26 -144.91 -39.30
N ILE A 33 -35.79 -143.68 -38.98
CA ILE A 33 -34.48 -143.40 -38.32
C ILE A 33 -34.57 -142.27 -37.26
N ASN A 34 -33.71 -142.30 -36.23
CA ASN A 34 -33.69 -141.43 -35.02
C ASN A 34 -33.58 -139.89 -35.28
N ALA A 35 -34.51 -139.12 -34.72
CA ALA A 35 -34.68 -137.65 -34.79
C ALA A 35 -33.49 -136.75 -34.39
N VAL A 36 -32.59 -137.19 -33.51
CA VAL A 36 -31.53 -136.31 -32.97
C VAL A 36 -30.52 -135.91 -34.04
N HIS A 37 -30.14 -136.83 -34.92
CA HIS A 37 -29.10 -136.56 -35.92
C HIS A 37 -29.61 -135.70 -37.08
N LEU A 38 -30.89 -135.81 -37.47
CA LEU A 38 -31.45 -135.03 -38.58
C LEU A 38 -31.61 -133.55 -38.21
N ASN A 39 -32.07 -133.26 -37.00
CA ASN A 39 -32.17 -131.87 -36.53
C ASN A 39 -30.80 -131.18 -36.43
N HIS A 40 -29.73 -131.91 -36.15
CA HIS A 40 -28.38 -131.33 -36.10
C HIS A 40 -27.88 -130.93 -37.51
N ILE A 41 -28.26 -131.69 -38.54
CA ILE A 41 -27.91 -131.34 -39.93
C ILE A 41 -28.68 -130.08 -40.37
N GLU A 42 -29.96 -129.98 -40.01
CA GLU A 42 -30.80 -128.80 -40.27
C GLU A 42 -30.19 -127.51 -39.71
N ASP A 43 -29.69 -127.57 -38.47
CA ASP A 43 -29.02 -126.42 -37.83
C ASP A 43 -27.71 -126.04 -38.54
N GLY A 44 -26.93 -127.03 -39.00
CA GLY A 44 -25.68 -126.79 -39.72
C GLY A 44 -25.87 -126.05 -41.05
N ILE A 45 -26.92 -126.40 -41.81
CA ILE A 45 -27.23 -125.74 -43.09
C ILE A 45 -27.66 -124.29 -42.85
N ASN A 46 -28.47 -124.05 -41.82
CA ASN A 46 -28.95 -122.72 -41.45
C ASN A 46 -27.80 -121.75 -41.07
N GLU A 47 -26.77 -122.24 -40.38
CA GLU A 47 -25.61 -121.44 -40.01
C GLU A 47 -24.70 -121.13 -41.21
N MET A 48 -24.60 -122.05 -42.17
CA MET A 48 -23.78 -121.83 -43.36
C MET A 48 -24.33 -120.71 -44.25
N ASP A 49 -25.66 -120.62 -44.39
CA ASP A 49 -26.31 -119.54 -45.14
C ASP A 49 -26.04 -118.15 -44.51
N ASN A 50 -26.08 -118.05 -43.18
CA ASN A 50 -25.76 -116.81 -42.47
C ASN A 50 -24.35 -116.28 -42.78
N ARG A 51 -23.34 -117.17 -42.81
CA ARG A 51 -21.93 -116.76 -43.00
C ARG A 51 -21.63 -116.29 -44.41
N ILE A 52 -22.30 -116.88 -45.41
CA ILE A 52 -22.15 -116.47 -46.81
C ILE A 52 -22.63 -115.02 -46.99
N LEU A 53 -23.70 -114.62 -46.30
CA LEU A 53 -24.22 -113.26 -46.32
C LEU A 53 -23.17 -112.23 -45.86
N ILE A 54 -22.49 -112.51 -44.75
CA ILE A 54 -21.50 -111.61 -44.14
C ILE A 54 -20.29 -111.45 -45.05
N LEU A 55 -19.79 -112.53 -45.65
CA LEU A 55 -18.65 -112.52 -46.58
C LEU A 55 -18.87 -111.68 -47.84
N HIS A 56 -20.12 -111.46 -48.25
CA HIS A 56 -20.43 -110.57 -49.36
C HIS A 56 -20.37 -109.08 -48.96
N GLN A 57 -20.76 -108.76 -47.72
CA GLN A 57 -20.79 -107.38 -47.22
C GLN A 57 -19.38 -106.82 -46.96
N ASP A 58 -18.36 -107.67 -46.79
CA ASP A 58 -17.00 -107.27 -46.40
C ASP A 58 -16.02 -107.07 -47.58
N LYS A 59 -16.50 -107.00 -48.82
CA LYS A 59 -15.66 -106.72 -50.00
C LYS A 59 -15.66 -105.23 -50.36
N ALA A 60 -14.48 -104.61 -50.42
CA ALA A 60 -14.29 -103.20 -50.80
C ALA A 60 -14.80 -102.90 -52.22
N ASP A 61 -15.47 -101.76 -52.39
CA ASP A 61 -16.17 -101.43 -53.64
C ASP A 61 -15.29 -100.66 -54.62
N ARG A 62 -15.65 -100.73 -55.90
CA ARG A 62 -14.87 -100.24 -57.04
C ARG A 62 -14.52 -98.74 -56.98
N ALA A 63 -15.30 -97.94 -56.25
CA ALA A 63 -15.07 -96.51 -56.10
C ALA A 63 -13.86 -96.18 -55.20
N GLU A 64 -13.51 -97.06 -54.26
CA GLU A 64 -12.47 -96.78 -53.25
C GLU A 64 -11.04 -96.92 -53.81
N ILE A 65 -10.85 -97.66 -54.91
CA ILE A 65 -9.53 -97.98 -55.46
C ILE A 65 -9.13 -97.19 -56.71
N ALA A 66 -9.99 -96.31 -57.23
CA ALA A 66 -9.75 -95.61 -58.50
C ALA A 66 -8.60 -94.57 -58.46
N ASN A 67 -8.31 -93.98 -57.29
CA ASN A 67 -7.35 -92.87 -57.16
C ASN A 67 -5.91 -93.29 -56.79
N VAL A 68 -5.58 -94.58 -56.83
CA VAL A 68 -4.25 -95.10 -56.50
C VAL A 68 -3.32 -95.02 -57.72
N PHE A 69 -2.09 -94.50 -57.56
CA PHE A 69 -1.07 -94.47 -58.63
C PHE A 69 -0.35 -95.82 -58.78
N MET A 70 -0.10 -96.24 -60.01
CA MET A 70 0.49 -97.54 -60.36
C MET A 70 1.82 -97.47 -61.12
N ASP A 71 2.20 -96.33 -61.71
CA ASP A 71 3.44 -96.22 -62.51
C ASP A 71 4.04 -94.78 -62.55
N PHE A 72 5.34 -94.65 -62.88
CA PHE A 72 6.12 -93.38 -62.96
C PHE A 72 7.28 -93.37 -63.99
N THR A 73 7.47 -92.25 -64.72
CA THR A 73 8.59 -91.99 -65.68
C THR A 73 9.08 -90.52 -65.72
N MET A 74 10.35 -90.23 -66.13
CA MET A 74 10.93 -88.87 -66.28
C MET A 74 11.79 -88.71 -67.56
N ASP A 75 11.74 -87.54 -68.22
CA ASP A 75 12.63 -87.14 -69.33
C ASP A 75 13.79 -86.25 -68.83
N ASP A 76 15.03 -86.74 -68.96
CA ASP A 76 16.23 -86.09 -68.42
C ASP A 76 16.69 -84.83 -69.18
N LYS A 77 16.15 -84.55 -70.37
CA LYS A 77 16.50 -83.34 -71.13
C LYS A 77 15.55 -82.17 -70.85
N THR A 78 14.28 -82.48 -70.62
CA THR A 78 13.23 -81.48 -70.37
C THR A 78 12.85 -81.39 -68.89
N GLY A 79 13.18 -82.40 -68.08
CA GLY A 79 12.86 -82.43 -66.65
C GLY A 79 11.42 -82.84 -66.33
N VAL A 80 10.61 -83.24 -67.32
CA VAL A 80 9.20 -83.60 -67.13
C VAL A 80 9.03 -85.01 -66.56
N MET A 81 8.26 -85.11 -65.48
CA MET A 81 7.89 -86.33 -64.75
C MET A 81 6.41 -86.69 -64.98
N THR A 82 6.07 -87.97 -65.15
CA THR A 82 4.69 -88.45 -65.43
C THR A 82 4.31 -89.65 -64.54
N PHE A 83 3.15 -89.58 -63.88
CA PHE A 83 2.56 -90.63 -63.02
C PHE A 83 1.24 -91.16 -63.61
N THR A 84 0.97 -92.47 -63.49
CA THR A 84 -0.26 -93.12 -64.03
C THR A 84 -1.10 -93.75 -62.91
N ARG A 85 -2.42 -93.55 -62.90
CA ARG A 85 -3.40 -94.11 -61.92
C ARG A 85 -3.99 -95.45 -62.34
N PHE A 86 -4.57 -96.18 -61.39
CA PHE A 86 -5.22 -97.48 -61.58
C PHE A 86 -6.35 -97.45 -62.62
N ASP A 87 -7.05 -96.32 -62.74
CA ASP A 87 -8.09 -96.09 -63.77
C ASP A 87 -7.52 -95.79 -65.17
N GLY A 88 -6.19 -95.67 -65.29
CA GLY A 88 -5.45 -95.41 -66.51
C GLY A 88 -5.17 -93.92 -66.80
N THR A 89 -5.61 -93.00 -65.96
CA THR A 89 -5.34 -91.55 -66.15
C THR A 89 -3.92 -91.16 -65.72
N THR A 90 -3.33 -90.13 -66.33
CA THR A 90 -1.97 -89.67 -65.99
C THR A 90 -1.94 -88.24 -65.43
N VAL A 91 -0.94 -87.97 -64.59
CA VAL A 91 -0.63 -86.65 -64.01
C VAL A 91 0.84 -86.36 -64.27
N THR A 92 1.15 -85.21 -64.87
CA THR A 92 2.53 -84.79 -65.17
C THR A 92 2.97 -83.60 -64.33
N HIS A 93 4.28 -83.48 -64.11
CA HIS A 93 4.94 -82.36 -63.45
C HIS A 93 6.25 -82.00 -64.16
N ASP A 94 6.41 -80.75 -64.55
CA ASP A 94 7.56 -80.25 -65.30
C ASP A 94 8.54 -79.48 -64.40
N SER A 95 9.83 -79.79 -64.48
CA SER A 95 10.89 -79.22 -63.63
C SER A 95 11.74 -78.21 -64.40
N ALA A 96 11.97 -77.03 -63.81
CA ALA A 96 12.53 -75.85 -64.49
C ALA A 96 14.06 -75.87 -64.77
N VAL A 97 14.63 -77.04 -65.08
CA VAL A 97 16.07 -77.23 -65.28
C VAL A 97 16.64 -76.40 -66.43
N GLU A 98 15.86 -76.09 -67.48
CA GLU A 98 16.31 -75.24 -68.59
C GLU A 98 16.57 -73.76 -68.23
N LYS A 99 16.22 -73.28 -67.03
CA LYS A 99 16.31 -71.85 -66.64
C LYS A 99 17.59 -71.47 -65.88
N ILE A 100 18.58 -72.36 -65.79
CA ILE A 100 19.81 -72.13 -65.01
C ILE A 100 20.85 -71.37 -65.86
N ALA A 101 21.38 -70.26 -65.33
CA ALA A 101 22.43 -69.48 -65.99
C ALA A 101 23.82 -70.11 -65.83
N LEU A 102 24.54 -70.28 -66.93
CA LEU A 102 25.88 -70.87 -66.96
C LEU A 102 27.01 -69.84 -66.90
N ASN A 103 26.80 -68.61 -67.40
CA ASN A 103 27.81 -67.56 -67.39
C ASN A 103 27.19 -66.15 -67.35
N CYS A 104 27.94 -65.16 -66.84
CA CYS A 104 27.53 -63.75 -66.84
C CYS A 104 28.67 -62.79 -67.15
N TYR A 105 28.43 -61.78 -67.99
CA TYR A 105 29.43 -60.77 -68.35
C TYR A 105 28.79 -59.46 -68.86
N LEU A 106 29.60 -58.40 -69.00
CA LEU A 106 29.18 -57.12 -69.57
C LEU A 106 29.53 -57.05 -71.06
N GLU A 107 28.57 -56.59 -71.87
CA GLU A 107 28.72 -56.38 -73.31
C GLU A 107 28.21 -54.98 -73.66
N GLY A 108 29.13 -53.99 -73.68
CA GLY A 108 28.78 -52.57 -73.72
C GLY A 108 28.08 -52.12 -72.44
N ASP A 109 26.99 -51.35 -72.58
CA ASP A 109 26.15 -50.88 -71.45
C ASP A 109 25.12 -51.92 -70.97
N ASN A 110 25.26 -53.18 -71.39
CA ASN A 110 24.33 -54.25 -71.04
C ASN A 110 24.99 -55.33 -70.18
N PHE A 111 24.28 -55.75 -69.13
CA PHE A 111 24.59 -56.95 -68.37
C PHE A 111 23.94 -58.16 -69.04
N VAL A 112 24.73 -59.21 -69.30
CA VAL A 112 24.33 -60.38 -70.10
C VAL A 112 24.47 -61.66 -69.27
N LEU A 113 23.42 -62.49 -69.30
CA LEU A 113 23.37 -63.85 -68.74
C LEU A 113 23.23 -64.87 -69.88
N GLU A 114 24.06 -65.90 -69.90
CA GLU A 114 23.99 -67.01 -70.86
C GLU A 114 23.45 -68.26 -70.15
N LEU A 115 22.37 -68.84 -70.68
CA LEU A 115 21.62 -69.95 -70.08
C LEU A 115 22.09 -71.32 -70.58
N ALA A 116 21.72 -72.37 -69.85
CA ALA A 116 22.13 -73.75 -70.15
C ALA A 116 21.65 -74.29 -71.50
N ASP A 117 20.60 -73.72 -72.08
CA ASP A 117 20.09 -74.02 -73.41
C ASP A 117 20.82 -73.26 -74.54
N GLY A 118 21.82 -72.44 -74.21
CA GLY A 118 22.62 -71.64 -75.14
C GLY A 118 22.04 -70.26 -75.47
N THR A 119 20.90 -69.87 -74.90
CA THR A 119 20.31 -68.54 -75.13
C THR A 119 20.92 -67.46 -74.23
N LYS A 120 20.88 -66.18 -74.67
CA LYS A 120 21.43 -65.03 -73.93
C LYS A 120 20.33 -64.03 -73.57
N GLN A 121 20.28 -63.62 -72.30
CA GLN A 121 19.44 -62.53 -71.81
C GLN A 121 20.28 -61.29 -71.56
N LYS A 122 19.86 -60.13 -72.08
CA LYS A 122 20.59 -58.86 -71.97
C LYS A 122 19.72 -57.78 -71.31
N VAL A 123 20.29 -57.00 -70.38
CA VAL A 123 19.62 -55.85 -69.74
C VAL A 123 20.48 -54.60 -69.83
N SER A 124 19.91 -53.49 -70.33
CA SER A 124 20.59 -52.19 -70.41
C SER A 124 20.63 -51.47 -69.07
N LEU A 125 21.80 -50.97 -68.70
CA LEU A 125 22.02 -50.24 -67.46
C LEU A 125 21.73 -48.73 -67.59
N ALA A 126 21.46 -48.23 -68.80
CA ALA A 126 21.27 -46.79 -69.06
C ALA A 126 20.01 -46.18 -68.40
N LYS A 127 19.02 -46.99 -68.03
CA LYS A 127 17.80 -46.52 -67.34
C LYS A 127 17.92 -46.46 -65.81
N PHE A 128 19.08 -46.82 -65.24
CA PHE A 128 19.31 -46.76 -63.79
C PHE A 128 19.96 -45.44 -63.32
N ILE A 129 20.22 -44.48 -64.21
CA ILE A 129 20.78 -43.16 -63.90
C ILE A 129 19.86 -42.06 -64.46
N ASP A 130 18.93 -41.54 -63.63
CA ASP A 130 18.12 -40.35 -63.95
C ASP A 130 18.78 -39.08 -63.36
N THR A 131 18.96 -38.03 -64.16
CA THR A 131 19.42 -36.69 -63.72
C THR A 131 18.25 -35.71 -63.61
N TYR A 132 17.88 -35.32 -62.39
CA TYR A 132 16.87 -34.27 -62.14
C TYR A 132 17.51 -32.87 -62.05
N THR A 133 16.89 -31.86 -62.67
CA THR A 133 17.31 -30.44 -62.61
C THR A 133 16.33 -29.62 -61.77
N PHE A 134 16.81 -28.88 -60.76
CA PHE A 134 16.01 -28.00 -59.91
C PHE A 134 16.36 -26.54 -60.18
N SER A 135 15.36 -25.67 -60.39
CA SER A 135 15.52 -24.24 -60.67
C SER A 135 14.76 -23.38 -59.66
N SER A 136 15.35 -22.24 -59.29
CA SER A 136 14.70 -21.24 -58.43
C SER A 136 13.70 -20.39 -59.22
N THR A 137 12.70 -19.84 -58.52
CA THR A 137 11.72 -18.86 -59.02
C THR A 137 11.76 -17.58 -58.18
N ASP A 138 11.05 -16.53 -58.60
CA ASP A 138 10.94 -15.27 -57.85
C ASP A 138 10.21 -15.41 -56.51
N THR A 139 9.44 -16.49 -56.31
CA THR A 139 8.65 -16.74 -55.08
C THR A 139 9.27 -17.82 -54.21
N ILE A 140 9.86 -18.86 -54.81
CA ILE A 140 10.49 -19.97 -54.09
C ILE A 140 11.89 -20.17 -54.64
N ARG A 141 12.87 -20.07 -53.76
CA ARG A 141 14.28 -20.32 -54.03
C ARG A 141 14.62 -21.77 -53.70
N MET A 142 15.33 -22.43 -54.60
CA MET A 142 15.78 -23.82 -54.47
C MET A 142 17.30 -23.85 -54.32
N THR A 143 17.79 -24.55 -53.29
CA THR A 143 19.22 -24.77 -53.05
C THR A 143 19.50 -26.27 -53.08
N VAL A 144 20.37 -26.71 -53.99
CA VAL A 144 20.74 -28.13 -54.14
C VAL A 144 22.17 -28.34 -53.66
N ASN A 145 22.36 -29.24 -52.69
CA ASN A 145 23.68 -29.65 -52.19
C ASN A 145 23.75 -31.18 -52.14
N GLY A 146 24.25 -31.79 -53.21
CA GLY A 146 24.24 -33.24 -53.38
C GLY A 146 22.82 -33.79 -53.49
N LYS A 147 22.43 -34.71 -52.59
CA LYS A 147 21.06 -35.27 -52.53
C LYS A 147 20.08 -34.43 -51.69
N ASN A 148 20.56 -33.41 -50.99
CA ASN A 148 19.71 -32.55 -50.17
C ASN A 148 19.25 -31.35 -50.99
N ILE A 149 17.93 -31.24 -51.16
CA ILE A 149 17.28 -30.12 -51.85
C ILE A 149 16.46 -29.36 -50.81
N ALA A 150 16.79 -28.08 -50.60
CA ALA A 150 16.07 -27.20 -49.70
C ALA A 150 15.34 -26.11 -50.50
N ALA A 151 14.16 -25.72 -50.02
CA ALA A 151 13.35 -24.66 -50.60
C ALA A 151 13.03 -23.60 -49.54
N ASP A 152 13.20 -22.33 -49.88
CA ASP A 152 12.83 -21.19 -49.03
C ASP A 152 12.00 -20.16 -49.81
N ILE A 153 11.13 -19.44 -49.10
CA ILE A 153 10.36 -18.32 -49.64
C ILE A 153 11.06 -17.04 -49.19
N PRO A 154 11.64 -16.25 -50.10
CA PRO A 154 12.31 -15.01 -49.72
C PRO A 154 11.33 -14.00 -49.11
N ASP A 155 11.84 -13.15 -48.21
CA ASP A 155 11.04 -12.14 -47.52
C ASP A 155 10.31 -11.20 -48.51
N GLY A 156 9.07 -10.87 -48.17
CA GLY A 156 8.21 -9.99 -48.99
C GLY A 156 7.61 -10.65 -50.24
N LYS A 157 7.86 -11.93 -50.50
CA LYS A 157 7.30 -12.64 -51.67
C LYS A 157 5.88 -13.18 -51.45
N ILE A 158 5.43 -13.30 -50.20
CA ILE A 158 4.01 -13.49 -49.88
C ILE A 158 3.35 -12.12 -49.76
N THR A 159 2.51 -11.78 -50.75
CA THR A 159 1.74 -10.53 -50.76
C THR A 159 0.34 -10.75 -50.16
N LEU A 160 -0.34 -9.66 -49.77
CA LEU A 160 -1.70 -9.72 -49.20
C LEU A 160 -2.69 -10.55 -50.04
N ALA A 161 -2.54 -10.56 -51.37
CA ALA A 161 -3.41 -11.32 -52.28
C ALA A 161 -3.22 -12.84 -52.19
N LYS A 162 -2.14 -13.31 -51.55
CA LYS A 162 -1.84 -14.73 -51.32
C LYS A 162 -2.17 -15.18 -49.89
N LEU A 163 -2.61 -14.26 -49.03
CA LEU A 163 -3.11 -14.57 -47.69
C LEU A 163 -4.59 -14.99 -47.77
N GLU A 164 -4.98 -15.95 -46.95
CA GLU A 164 -6.38 -16.40 -46.88
C GLU A 164 -7.29 -15.26 -46.40
N PRO A 165 -8.52 -15.13 -46.94
CA PRO A 165 -9.50 -14.14 -46.51
C PRO A 165 -9.73 -14.04 -45.00
N THR A 166 -9.65 -15.15 -44.25
CA THR A 166 -9.83 -15.17 -42.79
C THR A 166 -8.69 -14.47 -42.06
N VAL A 167 -7.43 -14.71 -42.44
CA VAL A 167 -6.25 -14.02 -41.90
C VAL A 167 -6.32 -12.51 -42.19
N MET A 168 -6.76 -12.15 -43.40
CA MET A 168 -7.00 -10.77 -43.81
C MET A 168 -8.10 -10.10 -42.95
N SER A 169 -9.17 -10.82 -42.64
CA SER A 169 -10.25 -10.33 -41.77
C SER A 169 -9.76 -10.09 -40.34
N THR A 170 -8.98 -11.01 -39.79
CA THR A 170 -8.41 -10.89 -38.44
C THR A 170 -7.45 -9.70 -38.33
N MET A 171 -6.57 -9.50 -39.32
CA MET A 171 -5.67 -8.34 -39.33
C MET A 171 -6.43 -7.01 -39.43
N ARG A 172 -7.53 -6.96 -40.19
CA ARG A 172 -8.39 -5.77 -40.26
C ARG A 172 -9.13 -5.53 -38.95
N GLN A 173 -9.59 -6.59 -38.28
CA GLN A 173 -10.23 -6.47 -36.98
C GLN A 173 -9.25 -5.90 -35.94
N TYR A 174 -8.03 -6.43 -35.88
CA TYR A 174 -7.01 -5.90 -34.96
C TYR A 174 -6.61 -4.46 -35.26
N LEU A 175 -6.58 -4.04 -36.53
CA LEU A 175 -6.38 -2.64 -36.89
C LEU A 175 -7.53 -1.76 -36.35
N LEU A 176 -8.77 -2.19 -36.55
CA LEU A 176 -9.96 -1.47 -36.08
C LEU A 176 -10.04 -1.39 -34.55
N ASP A 177 -9.69 -2.48 -33.87
CA ASP A 177 -9.62 -2.53 -32.40
C ASP A 177 -8.53 -1.58 -31.87
N ALA A 178 -7.37 -1.52 -32.53
CA ALA A 178 -6.29 -0.61 -32.17
C ALA A 178 -6.67 0.87 -32.40
N GLU A 179 -7.34 1.20 -33.50
CA GLU A 179 -7.85 2.55 -33.76
C GLU A 179 -8.93 2.95 -32.74
N THR A 180 -9.82 2.02 -32.39
CA THR A 180 -10.86 2.23 -31.36
C THR A 180 -10.21 2.46 -29.98
N ALA A 181 -9.25 1.63 -29.60
CA ALA A 181 -8.52 1.76 -28.34
C ALA A 181 -7.76 3.10 -28.25
N LYS A 182 -7.15 3.54 -29.34
CA LYS A 182 -6.51 4.87 -29.43
C LYS A 182 -7.53 5.98 -29.18
N GLY A 183 -8.70 5.94 -29.82
CA GLY A 183 -9.74 6.95 -29.62
C GLY A 183 -10.26 7.01 -28.17
N VAL A 184 -10.46 5.85 -27.54
CA VAL A 184 -10.86 5.77 -26.12
C VAL A 184 -9.77 6.36 -25.20
N ALA A 185 -8.50 6.08 -25.48
CA ALA A 185 -7.39 6.64 -24.71
C ALA A 185 -7.29 8.17 -24.85
N GLU A 186 -7.46 8.71 -26.06
CA GLU A 186 -7.48 10.16 -26.31
C GLU A 186 -8.66 10.84 -25.59
N GLN A 187 -9.85 10.22 -25.60
CA GLN A 187 -11.03 10.73 -24.89
C GLN A 187 -10.85 10.68 -23.36
N ALA A 188 -10.25 9.61 -22.82
CA ALA A 188 -9.95 9.49 -21.40
C ALA A 188 -8.94 10.55 -20.94
N ALA A 189 -7.90 10.79 -21.74
CA ALA A 189 -6.91 11.85 -21.45
C ALA A 189 -7.57 13.25 -21.45
N SER A 190 -8.43 13.53 -22.42
CA SER A 190 -9.18 14.80 -22.46
C SER A 190 -10.13 14.97 -21.27
N THR A 191 -10.82 13.89 -20.87
CA THR A 191 -11.71 13.88 -19.70
C THR A 191 -10.95 14.10 -18.40
N ALA A 192 -9.80 13.43 -18.22
CA ALA A 192 -8.95 13.60 -17.04
C ALA A 192 -8.40 15.03 -16.93
N GLN A 193 -7.98 15.62 -18.05
CA GLN A 193 -7.58 17.02 -18.09
C GLN A 193 -8.75 17.96 -17.73
N GLY A 194 -9.95 17.68 -18.22
CA GLY A 194 -11.18 18.41 -17.88
C GLY A 194 -11.47 18.44 -16.38
N TRP A 195 -11.38 17.29 -15.70
CA TRP A 195 -11.55 17.21 -14.25
C TRP A 195 -10.47 17.94 -13.46
N ALA A 196 -9.24 17.98 -13.98
CA ALA A 196 -8.12 18.60 -13.27
C ALA A 196 -8.12 20.13 -13.38
N ILE A 197 -8.24 20.67 -14.60
CA ILE A 197 -8.02 22.09 -14.89
C ILE A 197 -9.17 22.80 -15.61
N GLY A 198 -10.26 22.09 -15.93
CA GLY A 198 -11.42 22.61 -16.65
C GLY A 198 -11.34 22.47 -18.17
N GLY A 199 -12.44 22.78 -18.85
CA GLY A 199 -12.61 22.65 -20.31
C GLY A 199 -14.10 22.55 -20.68
N ILE A 200 -14.39 22.39 -21.98
CA ILE A 200 -15.77 22.26 -22.49
C ILE A 200 -16.45 21.04 -21.86
N GLY A 201 -17.51 21.26 -21.07
CA GLY A 201 -18.26 20.23 -20.33
C GLY A 201 -17.85 20.04 -18.87
N PHE A 202 -16.82 20.75 -18.39
CA PHE A 202 -16.31 20.69 -17.00
C PHE A 202 -16.26 22.09 -16.35
N GLU A 203 -16.95 23.06 -16.93
CA GLU A 203 -17.07 24.41 -16.39
C GLU A 203 -17.74 24.36 -15.00
N GLY A 204 -17.10 24.99 -14.01
CA GLY A 204 -17.62 25.04 -12.64
C GLY A 204 -17.50 23.75 -11.82
N ASN A 205 -17.06 22.64 -12.40
CA ASN A 205 -16.97 21.33 -11.74
C ASN A 205 -15.62 20.64 -12.02
N ASN A 206 -14.53 21.25 -11.55
CA ASN A 206 -13.17 20.72 -11.69
C ASN A 206 -12.34 21.05 -10.45
N ALA A 207 -11.25 20.31 -10.25
CA ALA A 207 -10.41 20.40 -9.06
C ALA A 207 -9.84 21.82 -8.84
N LYS A 208 -9.45 22.51 -9.91
CA LYS A 208 -8.94 23.89 -9.84
C LYS A 208 -9.99 24.87 -9.32
N GLU A 209 -11.24 24.77 -9.80
CA GLU A 209 -12.37 25.58 -9.33
C GLU A 209 -12.69 25.33 -7.84
N TYR A 210 -12.76 24.05 -7.43
CA TYR A 210 -13.04 23.71 -6.04
C TYR A 210 -11.92 24.14 -5.09
N ALA A 211 -10.65 24.05 -5.53
CA ALA A 211 -9.53 24.57 -4.76
C ALA A 211 -9.65 26.09 -4.53
N GLY A 212 -10.06 26.85 -5.55
CA GLY A 212 -10.33 28.29 -5.42
C GLY A 212 -11.48 28.60 -4.45
N LYS A 213 -12.60 27.86 -4.53
CA LYS A 213 -13.74 28.00 -3.60
C LYS A 213 -13.36 27.61 -2.17
N ALA A 214 -12.59 26.56 -1.98
CA ALA A 214 -12.09 26.16 -0.67
C ALA A 214 -11.18 27.23 -0.06
N GLN A 215 -10.31 27.85 -0.87
CA GLN A 215 -9.46 28.96 -0.42
C GLN A 215 -10.29 30.20 -0.05
N ARG A 216 -11.35 30.50 -0.81
CA ARG A 216 -12.33 31.55 -0.46
C ARG A 216 -12.96 31.31 0.91
N TYR A 217 -13.53 30.12 1.12
CA TYR A 217 -14.17 29.80 2.40
C TYR A 217 -13.19 29.68 3.56
N ALA A 218 -11.92 29.32 3.32
CA ALA A 218 -10.93 29.17 4.37
C ALA A 218 -10.34 30.50 4.87
N VAL A 219 -9.96 31.40 3.95
CA VAL A 219 -9.20 32.62 4.30
C VAL A 219 -9.80 33.93 3.79
N GLY A 220 -10.72 33.90 2.81
CA GLY A 220 -11.32 35.10 2.23
C GLY A 220 -10.35 35.96 1.40
N GLY A 221 -10.88 37.02 0.76
CA GLY A 221 -10.09 38.03 0.03
C GLY A 221 -9.75 37.68 -1.43
N VAL A 222 -10.42 36.70 -2.03
CA VAL A 222 -10.24 36.34 -3.45
C VAL A 222 -11.14 37.18 -4.36
N GLU A 223 -12.30 37.64 -3.84
CA GLU A 223 -13.20 38.59 -4.50
C GLU A 223 -13.49 39.79 -3.59
N GLU A 224 -13.87 40.92 -4.18
CA GLU A 224 -14.22 42.15 -3.47
C GLU A 224 -15.50 41.92 -2.65
N GLY A 225 -15.39 41.87 -1.32
CA GLY A 225 -16.50 41.60 -0.38
C GLY A 225 -16.31 40.37 0.51
N ASP A 226 -15.37 39.47 0.18
CA ASP A 226 -15.16 38.18 0.87
C ASP A 226 -14.47 38.28 2.25
N THR A 227 -14.13 39.48 2.75
CA THR A 227 -13.31 39.62 3.97
C THR A 227 -14.06 39.32 5.26
N THR A 228 -15.40 39.19 5.22
CA THR A 228 -16.25 39.03 6.42
C THR A 228 -17.16 37.78 6.40
N ASP A 229 -17.07 36.93 5.38
CA ASP A 229 -17.84 35.68 5.28
C ASP A 229 -16.92 34.50 4.90
N ASN A 230 -15.98 34.19 5.79
CA ASN A 230 -15.01 33.11 5.64
C ASN A 230 -14.62 32.53 7.00
N ALA A 231 -14.09 31.31 7.01
CA ALA A 231 -13.75 30.57 8.23
C ALA A 231 -12.74 31.31 9.12
N ARG A 232 -11.75 31.99 8.53
CA ARG A 232 -10.82 32.85 9.29
C ARG A 232 -11.55 33.97 10.03
N TYR A 233 -12.44 34.70 9.35
CA TYR A 233 -13.20 35.78 9.97
C TYR A 233 -14.11 35.28 11.09
N TYR A 234 -14.85 34.18 10.88
CA TYR A 234 -15.68 33.59 11.94
C TYR A 234 -14.84 33.03 13.09
N CYS A 235 -13.65 32.51 12.82
CA CYS A 235 -12.71 32.06 13.86
C CYS A 235 -12.21 33.25 14.70
N GLU A 236 -11.84 34.36 14.06
CA GLU A 236 -11.44 35.60 14.77
C GLU A 236 -12.60 36.16 15.61
N GLN A 237 -13.84 36.14 15.10
CA GLN A 237 -15.02 36.56 15.88
C GLN A 237 -15.34 35.60 17.04
N ALA A 238 -15.15 34.30 16.83
CA ALA A 238 -15.32 33.29 17.89
C ALA A 238 -14.22 33.41 18.96
N GLU A 239 -12.98 33.72 18.59
CA GLU A 239 -11.88 34.02 19.52
C GLU A 239 -12.18 35.27 20.35
N ILE A 240 -12.65 36.35 19.73
CA ILE A 240 -13.06 37.57 20.44
C ILE A 240 -14.19 37.26 21.44
N SER A 241 -15.21 36.51 21.00
CA SER A 241 -16.34 36.12 21.86
C SER A 241 -15.91 35.14 22.97
N ALA A 242 -14.95 34.25 22.70
CA ALA A 242 -14.39 33.32 23.68
C ALA A 242 -13.51 34.05 24.70
N GLU A 243 -12.79 35.09 24.29
CA GLU A 243 -11.98 35.91 25.20
C GLU A 243 -12.86 36.79 26.09
N GLU A 244 -13.95 37.35 25.55
CA GLU A 244 -14.99 38.03 26.33
C GLU A 244 -15.68 37.07 27.33
N ALA A 245 -15.92 35.81 26.93
CA ALA A 245 -16.45 34.78 27.82
C ALA A 245 -15.42 34.29 28.87
N LYS A 246 -14.14 34.17 28.53
CA LYS A 246 -13.04 33.84 29.46
C LYS A 246 -12.85 34.93 30.52
N GLN A 247 -12.94 36.20 30.13
CA GLN A 247 -12.87 37.33 31.06
C GLN A 247 -14.12 37.41 31.98
N ALA A 248 -15.29 36.97 31.51
CA ALA A 248 -16.51 36.93 32.32
C ALA A 248 -16.64 35.70 33.23
N ALA A 249 -15.99 34.57 32.91
CA ALA A 249 -16.18 33.30 33.62
C ALA A 249 -14.94 32.72 34.31
N GLY A 250 -13.74 33.28 34.14
CA GLY A 250 -12.53 32.87 34.90
C GLY A 250 -12.16 31.38 34.74
N CYS A 251 -12.58 30.73 33.66
CA CYS A 251 -12.25 29.35 33.31
C CYS A 251 -11.80 29.32 31.84
N ASP A 252 -10.59 28.87 31.55
CA ASP A 252 -9.98 28.79 30.22
C ASP A 252 -10.40 27.51 29.47
N GLY A 253 -11.70 27.33 29.27
CA GLY A 253 -12.24 26.23 28.49
C GLY A 253 -11.76 26.25 27.05
N THR A 254 -10.65 25.59 26.73
CA THR A 254 -10.36 25.11 25.38
C THR A 254 -9.41 23.91 25.42
N ALA A 255 -9.98 22.73 25.22
CA ALA A 255 -9.29 21.60 24.63
C ALA A 255 -9.18 21.84 23.11
N ALA A 256 -7.96 22.08 22.59
CA ALA A 256 -7.56 21.71 21.23
C ALA A 256 -6.04 21.90 21.00
N SER A 257 -5.42 20.84 20.46
CA SER A 257 -4.16 20.82 19.68
C SER A 257 -2.84 21.23 20.33
N ILE A 258 -2.37 20.42 21.28
CA ILE A 258 -0.94 20.11 21.39
C ILE A 258 -0.71 18.84 20.54
N SER A 259 -0.38 19.00 19.25
CA SER A 259 0.31 17.93 18.53
C SER A 259 1.78 17.99 18.94
N ALA A 260 2.21 16.95 19.65
CA ALA A 260 3.56 16.70 20.15
C ALA A 260 4.01 17.61 21.32
N VAL A 261 4.45 16.93 22.38
CA VAL A 261 5.04 17.46 23.63
C VAL A 261 4.00 17.93 24.67
N ASP A 262 3.38 16.99 25.39
CA ASP A 262 2.82 17.29 26.70
C ASP A 262 3.93 17.28 27.78
N GLU A 263 3.90 18.33 28.59
CA GLU A 263 4.34 18.54 29.98
C GLU A 263 5.56 17.83 30.64
N GLN A 264 6.36 17.00 29.96
CA GLN A 264 7.61 16.45 30.51
C GLN A 264 8.79 16.43 29.54
N GLY A 265 8.66 16.97 28.33
CA GLY A 265 9.74 16.89 27.32
C GLY A 265 9.97 15.45 26.80
N MET A 266 8.95 14.58 26.94
CA MET A 266 8.98 13.20 26.46
C MET A 266 8.30 13.10 25.09
N TRP A 267 9.00 12.51 24.12
CA TRP A 267 8.53 12.36 22.73
C TRP A 267 7.41 11.31 22.66
N ILE A 268 6.26 11.63 22.06
CA ILE A 268 5.23 10.62 21.77
C ILE A 268 5.60 9.91 20.46
N LYS A 269 5.93 8.63 20.54
CA LYS A 269 6.17 7.73 19.40
C LYS A 269 4.92 6.91 19.13
N THR A 270 4.70 6.56 17.86
CA THR A 270 3.65 5.61 17.45
C THR A 270 4.29 4.42 16.76
N VAL A 271 3.86 3.21 17.11
CA VAL A 271 4.24 1.98 16.40
C VAL A 271 2.97 1.19 16.08
N SER A 272 2.94 0.53 14.94
CA SER A 272 1.87 -0.41 14.57
C SER A 272 2.45 -1.70 14.00
N GLY A 273 1.67 -2.77 14.05
CA GLY A 273 2.05 -4.09 13.56
C GLY A 273 0.93 -5.11 13.77
N THR A 274 1.16 -6.34 13.33
CA THR A 274 0.16 -7.42 13.45
C THR A 274 0.63 -8.45 14.46
N GLY A 275 -0.18 -8.74 15.47
CA GLY A 275 0.09 -9.72 16.53
C GLY A 275 1.23 -9.37 17.49
N THR A 276 2.25 -8.62 17.07
CA THR A 276 3.34 -8.16 17.94
C THR A 276 3.88 -6.82 17.46
N ILE A 277 4.21 -5.94 18.41
CA ILE A 277 4.93 -4.68 18.18
C ILE A 277 6.12 -4.57 19.14
N THR A 278 7.17 -3.90 18.68
CA THR A 278 8.33 -3.55 19.51
C THR A 278 8.38 -2.04 19.68
N VAL A 279 8.50 -1.63 20.93
CA VAL A 279 8.47 -0.26 21.41
C VAL A 279 9.89 0.06 21.89
N ASP A 280 10.64 0.81 21.11
CA ASP A 280 12.03 1.17 21.41
C ASP A 280 12.13 2.49 22.19
N ASP A 281 13.06 2.52 23.14
CA ASP A 281 13.25 3.61 24.09
C ASP A 281 11.96 3.96 24.86
N ALA A 282 11.15 2.99 25.28
CA ALA A 282 9.96 3.26 26.08
C ALA A 282 10.33 3.84 27.46
N ALA A 283 9.56 4.80 27.96
CA ALA A 283 9.80 5.46 29.25
C ALA A 283 9.34 4.64 30.48
N GLY A 284 8.82 3.42 30.29
CA GLY A 284 8.24 2.65 31.38
C GLY A 284 6.83 3.12 31.79
N THR A 285 6.05 3.61 30.84
CA THR A 285 4.72 4.20 31.05
C THR A 285 3.58 3.21 30.85
N LYS A 286 2.39 3.54 31.36
CA LYS A 286 1.15 2.77 31.20
C LYS A 286 0.79 2.57 29.73
N LEU A 287 0.04 1.51 29.44
CA LEU A 287 -0.40 1.19 28.08
C LEU A 287 -1.58 2.03 27.56
N ALA A 288 -1.85 3.22 28.10
CA ALA A 288 -3.07 3.97 27.78
C ALA A 288 -3.25 4.31 26.27
N GLY A 289 -2.17 4.31 25.50
CA GLY A 289 -2.20 4.51 24.04
C GLY A 289 -2.22 3.22 23.20
N LEU A 290 -2.43 2.04 23.80
CA LEU A 290 -2.54 0.76 23.09
C LEU A 290 -3.95 0.62 22.50
N GLU A 291 -4.00 0.32 21.20
CA GLU A 291 -5.20 -0.07 20.49
C GLU A 291 -5.00 -1.47 19.89
N ILE A 292 -5.99 -2.34 20.06
CA ILE A 292 -6.03 -3.69 19.48
C ILE A 292 -7.27 -3.78 18.60
N SER A 293 -7.07 -3.87 17.30
CA SER A 293 -8.12 -3.94 16.29
C SER A 293 -8.37 -5.39 15.87
N GLY A 294 -9.64 -5.79 15.87
CA GLY A 294 -10.09 -7.08 15.39
C GLY A 294 -9.90 -7.26 13.89
N GLN A 295 -9.80 -8.51 13.44
CA GLN A 295 -9.75 -8.88 12.04
C GLN A 295 -10.76 -10.00 11.79
N SER A 296 -11.43 -9.99 10.64
CA SER A 296 -12.32 -11.07 10.20
C SER A 296 -11.90 -11.53 8.81
N VAL A 297 -11.73 -12.84 8.65
CA VAL A 297 -11.36 -13.47 7.38
C VAL A 297 -12.43 -14.48 6.98
N GLN A 298 -12.72 -14.53 5.68
CA GLN A 298 -13.63 -15.49 5.08
C GLN A 298 -12.96 -16.08 3.83
N GLY A 299 -13.18 -17.36 3.58
CA GLY A 299 -12.72 -18.00 2.34
C GLY A 299 -13.41 -17.43 1.08
N VAL A 300 -12.88 -17.78 -0.09
CA VAL A 300 -13.35 -17.22 -1.38
C VAL A 300 -14.67 -17.82 -1.83
N ASN A 301 -15.52 -17.00 -2.47
CA ASN A 301 -16.79 -17.41 -3.09
C ASN A 301 -17.76 -18.15 -2.15
N PRO A 302 -18.22 -17.52 -1.05
CA PRO A 302 -19.29 -18.09 -0.23
C PRO A 302 -20.56 -18.27 -1.08
N SER A 303 -21.13 -19.46 -1.02
CA SER A 303 -22.37 -19.82 -1.71
C SER A 303 -23.11 -20.90 -0.93
N THR A 304 -24.37 -21.17 -1.26
CA THR A 304 -25.17 -22.18 -0.56
C THR A 304 -24.62 -23.59 -0.71
N GLU A 305 -23.88 -23.86 -1.79
CA GLU A 305 -23.21 -25.16 -2.04
C GLU A 305 -21.78 -25.19 -1.47
N ASN A 306 -21.23 -24.04 -1.08
CA ASN A 306 -19.88 -23.89 -0.55
C ASN A 306 -19.87 -22.85 0.58
N PRO A 307 -20.44 -23.17 1.75
CA PRO A 307 -20.42 -22.26 2.88
C PRO A 307 -18.99 -22.03 3.36
N GLN A 308 -18.67 -20.78 3.71
CA GLN A 308 -17.36 -20.37 4.20
C GLN A 308 -17.50 -19.86 5.64
N GLU A 309 -16.70 -20.43 6.54
CA GLU A 309 -16.57 -19.95 7.91
C GLU A 309 -16.03 -18.50 7.92
N ILE A 310 -16.52 -17.71 8.88
CA ILE A 310 -16.02 -16.36 9.15
C ILE A 310 -15.21 -16.46 10.44
N ALA A 311 -13.88 -16.46 10.33
CA ALA A 311 -12.99 -16.52 11.48
C ALA A 311 -12.62 -15.09 11.90
N SER A 312 -12.71 -14.77 13.19
CA SER A 312 -12.46 -13.44 13.74
C SER A 312 -11.49 -13.47 14.92
N THR A 313 -10.83 -12.35 15.17
CA THR A 313 -9.85 -12.24 16.26
C THR A 313 -10.52 -12.51 17.61
N GLY A 314 -10.05 -13.53 18.32
CA GLY A 314 -10.58 -13.91 19.61
C GLY A 314 -11.78 -14.85 19.55
N ASP A 315 -11.96 -15.63 18.47
CA ASP A 315 -13.00 -16.67 18.36
C ASP A 315 -13.02 -17.68 19.53
N GLY A 316 -11.88 -17.88 20.19
CA GLY A 316 -11.74 -18.66 21.42
C GLY A 316 -12.28 -17.97 22.69
N GLY A 317 -12.92 -16.80 22.54
CA GLY A 317 -13.53 -16.03 23.61
C GLY A 317 -12.54 -15.18 24.43
N ASN A 318 -11.27 -15.09 24.03
CA ASN A 318 -10.26 -14.35 24.79
C ASN A 318 -9.22 -13.68 23.87
N VAL A 319 -8.67 -12.57 24.35
CA VAL A 319 -7.45 -11.93 23.81
C VAL A 319 -6.45 -11.78 24.94
N THR A 320 -5.21 -12.21 24.73
CA THR A 320 -4.14 -12.07 25.73
C THR A 320 -3.10 -11.06 25.28
N VAL A 321 -2.87 -10.04 26.10
CA VAL A 321 -1.79 -9.05 25.94
C VAL A 321 -0.61 -9.50 26.80
N SER A 322 0.57 -9.63 26.21
CA SER A 322 1.81 -9.99 26.89
C SER A 322 2.88 -8.93 26.66
N ILE A 323 3.59 -8.56 27.72
CA ILE A 323 4.65 -7.54 27.72
C ILE A 323 5.95 -8.20 28.17
N THR A 324 6.99 -8.09 27.35
CA THR A 324 8.31 -8.63 27.65
C THR A 324 9.39 -7.57 27.41
N GLY A 325 10.39 -7.52 28.29
CA GLY A 325 11.60 -6.75 28.06
C GLY A 325 12.51 -7.43 27.04
N LYS A 326 13.53 -6.70 26.59
CA LYS A 326 14.52 -7.22 25.63
C LYS A 326 15.35 -8.39 26.16
N ASN A 327 15.83 -8.27 27.40
CA ASN A 327 16.68 -9.28 28.02
C ASN A 327 15.82 -10.36 28.69
N LEU A 328 16.00 -11.61 28.29
CA LEU A 328 15.28 -12.78 28.80
C LEU A 328 16.03 -13.53 29.91
N PHE A 329 17.22 -13.07 30.32
CA PHE A 329 18.00 -13.68 31.40
C PHE A 329 17.59 -13.16 32.79
N ASN A 330 16.77 -13.93 33.51
CA ASN A 330 16.42 -13.61 34.89
C ASN A 330 17.53 -14.04 35.86
N LYS A 331 18.42 -13.12 36.24
CA LYS A 331 19.50 -13.37 37.21
C LYS A 331 19.01 -13.81 38.60
N ALA A 332 17.79 -13.43 39.00
CA ALA A 332 17.22 -13.82 40.28
C ALA A 332 16.76 -15.28 40.32
N SER A 333 16.54 -15.89 39.15
CA SER A 333 16.15 -17.30 39.01
C SER A 333 17.33 -18.29 39.03
N ILE A 334 18.55 -17.79 39.24
CA ILE A 334 19.75 -18.61 39.10
C ILE A 334 19.88 -19.62 40.26
N TYR A 335 20.29 -20.85 39.94
CA TYR A 335 20.47 -21.92 40.91
C TYR A 335 21.79 -22.68 40.67
N PRO A 336 22.37 -23.32 41.71
CA PRO A 336 23.52 -24.19 41.55
C PRO A 336 23.22 -25.36 40.60
N TYR A 337 24.08 -25.56 39.62
CA TYR A 337 24.00 -26.60 38.60
C TYR A 337 25.25 -27.47 38.60
N SER A 338 25.76 -27.83 39.78
CA SER A 338 26.79 -28.85 39.98
C SER A 338 26.59 -29.55 41.32
N ALA A 339 27.20 -30.72 41.50
CA ALA A 339 27.16 -31.47 42.77
C ALA A 339 28.12 -30.91 43.83
N THR A 340 29.05 -30.05 43.43
CA THR A 340 30.04 -29.39 44.28
C THR A 340 29.45 -28.14 44.95
N PRO A 341 29.71 -27.91 46.25
CA PRO A 341 29.23 -26.70 46.91
C PRO A 341 29.87 -25.43 46.29
N MET A 342 29.08 -24.36 46.18
CA MET A 342 29.51 -23.07 45.63
C MET A 342 28.75 -21.92 46.29
N GLU A 343 29.31 -20.71 46.18
CA GLU A 343 28.64 -19.47 46.53
C GLU A 343 28.20 -18.73 45.26
N ILE A 344 26.92 -18.39 45.18
CA ILE A 344 26.36 -17.54 44.11
C ILE A 344 25.93 -16.22 44.73
N LYS A 345 26.44 -15.11 44.18
CA LYS A 345 26.04 -13.75 44.56
C LYS A 345 25.61 -12.98 43.32
N GLN A 346 24.49 -12.28 43.40
CA GLN A 346 24.12 -11.31 42.38
C GLN A 346 25.06 -10.11 42.46
N THR A 347 25.49 -9.63 41.31
CA THR A 347 26.18 -8.35 41.16
C THR A 347 25.21 -7.32 40.58
N GLU A 348 25.71 -6.12 40.27
CA GLU A 348 24.92 -5.05 39.67
C GLU A 348 24.26 -5.51 38.36
N ASN A 349 25.03 -6.06 37.41
CA ASN A 349 24.54 -6.44 36.08
C ASN A 349 24.61 -7.96 35.80
N GLY A 350 25.01 -8.79 36.78
CA GLY A 350 25.16 -10.22 36.55
C GLY A 350 25.33 -11.04 37.82
N ILE A 351 26.27 -12.00 37.78
CA ILE A 351 26.44 -13.04 38.79
C ILE A 351 27.92 -13.29 39.06
N ARG A 352 28.28 -13.35 40.34
CA ARG A 352 29.55 -13.92 40.83
C ARG A 352 29.32 -15.35 41.31
N ILE A 353 30.17 -16.26 40.84
CA ILE A 353 30.27 -17.63 41.33
C ILE A 353 31.64 -17.80 41.99
N ALA A 354 31.68 -18.36 43.21
CA ALA A 354 32.91 -18.75 43.87
C ALA A 354 32.84 -20.20 44.32
N ASN A 355 33.93 -20.93 44.12
CA ASN A 355 34.06 -22.27 44.68
C ASN A 355 34.31 -22.20 46.20
N THR A 356 33.85 -23.21 46.92
CA THR A 356 34.16 -23.37 48.36
C THR A 356 35.30 -24.37 48.59
N GLU A 357 35.72 -25.08 47.55
CA GLU A 357 36.79 -26.09 47.58
C GLU A 357 37.72 -25.90 46.36
N ALA A 358 39.02 -26.10 46.54
CA ALA A 358 40.01 -26.01 45.46
C ALA A 358 39.86 -27.15 44.43
N ARG A 359 40.37 -26.95 43.20
CA ARG A 359 40.30 -27.93 42.10
C ARG A 359 38.88 -28.42 41.75
N THR A 360 37.89 -27.53 41.78
CA THR A 360 36.49 -27.88 41.51
C THR A 360 35.96 -27.29 40.20
N TYR A 361 35.04 -28.04 39.58
CA TYR A 361 34.19 -27.57 38.50
C TYR A 361 32.87 -27.11 39.13
N THR A 362 32.48 -25.86 38.88
CA THR A 362 31.23 -25.30 39.37
C THR A 362 30.45 -24.70 38.21
N SER A 363 29.12 -24.82 38.26
CA SER A 363 28.25 -24.17 37.30
C SER A 363 26.95 -23.73 37.95
N ALA A 364 26.40 -22.61 37.48
CA ALA A 364 25.07 -22.17 37.85
C ALA A 364 24.20 -22.08 36.59
N ALA A 365 22.89 -22.15 36.73
CA ALA A 365 21.98 -22.06 35.60
C ALA A 365 20.74 -21.24 35.93
N ALA A 366 20.18 -20.57 34.92
CA ALA A 366 18.87 -19.93 34.96
C ALA A 366 17.99 -20.57 33.89
N LYS A 367 16.76 -20.92 34.26
CA LYS A 367 15.78 -21.49 33.31
C LYS A 367 15.21 -20.38 32.45
N VAL A 368 14.98 -20.65 31.17
CA VAL A 368 14.34 -19.71 30.26
C VAL A 368 13.38 -20.44 29.33
N LYS A 369 12.23 -19.82 29.06
CA LYS A 369 11.28 -20.29 28.06
C LYS A 369 11.46 -19.47 26.78
N LEU A 370 11.67 -20.14 25.66
CA LEU A 370 11.93 -19.52 24.36
C LEU A 370 10.91 -20.01 23.33
N LYS A 371 10.64 -19.18 22.31
CA LYS A 371 9.77 -19.55 21.20
C LYS A 371 10.43 -20.67 20.38
N PRO A 372 9.66 -21.63 19.85
CA PRO A 372 10.22 -22.68 19.00
C PRO A 372 10.67 -22.12 17.64
N ASN A 373 11.68 -22.74 17.02
CA ASN A 373 12.21 -22.39 15.68
C ASN A 373 12.54 -20.90 15.50
N THR A 374 13.01 -20.24 16.55
CA THR A 374 13.26 -18.80 16.61
C THR A 374 14.75 -18.56 16.87
N THR A 375 15.34 -17.57 16.18
CA THR A 375 16.74 -17.21 16.38
C THR A 375 16.91 -16.30 17.60
N TYR A 376 17.90 -16.60 18.43
CA TYR A 376 18.27 -15.80 19.59
C TYR A 376 19.77 -15.51 19.60
N THR A 377 20.14 -14.39 20.21
CA THR A 377 21.52 -14.00 20.48
C THR A 377 21.76 -13.99 21.98
N LEU A 378 22.78 -14.74 22.41
CA LEU A 378 23.31 -14.72 23.77
C LEU A 378 24.58 -13.88 23.78
N SER A 379 24.67 -12.94 24.71
CA SER A 379 25.85 -12.12 24.95
C SER A 379 26.14 -11.98 26.44
N GLY A 380 27.37 -11.58 26.76
CA GLY A 380 27.78 -11.28 28.13
C GLY A 380 29.29 -11.13 28.28
N ASP A 381 29.70 -10.66 29.45
CA ASP A 381 31.09 -10.42 29.80
C ASP A 381 31.55 -11.38 30.88
N ILE A 382 32.82 -11.77 30.83
CA ILE A 382 33.51 -12.49 31.91
C ILE A 382 34.55 -11.52 32.45
N THR A 383 34.22 -10.77 33.50
CA THR A 383 35.06 -9.67 34.03
C THR A 383 36.12 -10.16 35.00
N LYS A 384 35.94 -11.36 35.56
CA LYS A 384 36.93 -12.04 36.39
C LYS A 384 36.86 -13.54 36.15
N THR A 385 38.01 -14.19 35.97
CA THR A 385 38.11 -15.65 35.92
C THR A 385 39.56 -16.07 36.22
N LYS A 386 39.75 -17.21 36.88
CA LYS A 386 41.08 -17.84 37.08
C LYS A 386 41.30 -19.09 36.22
N GLY A 387 40.25 -19.70 35.69
CA GLY A 387 40.32 -20.88 34.83
C GLY A 387 39.38 -20.76 33.64
N LYS A 388 39.10 -21.87 32.95
CA LYS A 388 38.22 -21.86 31.77
C LYS A 388 36.79 -21.53 32.18
N SER A 389 36.26 -20.44 31.66
CA SER A 389 34.88 -20.01 31.92
C SER A 389 34.15 -19.70 30.61
N THR A 390 32.84 -19.94 30.60
CA THR A 390 31.96 -19.62 29.45
C THR A 390 30.50 -19.50 29.92
N ILE A 391 29.67 -18.88 29.09
CA ILE A 391 28.21 -18.85 29.22
C ILE A 391 27.65 -19.64 28.03
N GLY A 392 26.72 -20.55 28.27
CA GLY A 392 26.12 -21.32 27.18
C GLY A 392 24.68 -21.75 27.41
N ILE A 393 24.04 -22.20 26.35
CA ILE A 393 22.64 -22.60 26.32
C ILE A 393 22.54 -24.12 26.30
N ARG A 394 21.60 -24.66 27.09
CA ARG A 394 21.21 -26.07 27.09
C ARG A 394 19.74 -26.23 26.77
N THR A 395 19.41 -27.25 25.99
CA THR A 395 18.02 -27.67 25.76
C THR A 395 17.54 -28.55 26.91
N SER A 396 16.27 -28.39 27.29
CA SER A 396 15.65 -29.30 28.25
C SER A 396 15.39 -30.68 27.66
N THR A 397 15.47 -31.72 28.49
CA THR A 397 15.16 -33.11 28.11
C THR A 397 13.78 -33.59 28.60
N ASN A 398 13.08 -32.79 29.41
CA ASN A 398 11.80 -33.16 30.04
C ASN A 398 10.92 -31.94 30.40
N GLY A 399 10.85 -30.93 29.54
CA GLY A 399 9.94 -29.79 29.75
C GLY A 399 10.30 -28.87 30.91
N GLY A 400 11.61 -28.69 31.18
CA GLY A 400 12.15 -27.76 32.18
C GLY A 400 12.61 -28.40 33.51
N GLY A 401 12.52 -29.72 33.66
CA GLY A 401 12.99 -30.44 34.85
C GLY A 401 14.48 -30.79 34.84
N SER A 402 15.06 -31.01 33.66
CA SER A 402 16.41 -31.52 33.41
C SER A 402 16.89 -31.02 32.04
N TYR A 403 18.21 -30.94 31.88
CA TYR A 403 18.85 -30.32 30.72
C TYR A 403 19.98 -31.19 30.18
N SER A 404 20.17 -31.14 28.86
CA SER A 404 21.22 -31.89 28.17
C SER A 404 22.60 -31.55 28.74
N ALA A 405 23.49 -32.55 28.79
CA ALA A 405 24.89 -32.38 29.16
C ALA A 405 25.68 -31.56 28.12
N THR A 406 25.20 -31.48 26.88
CA THR A 406 25.82 -30.76 25.76
C THR A 406 25.23 -29.36 25.62
N LEU A 407 26.09 -28.38 25.33
CA LEU A 407 25.67 -27.02 24.98
C LEU A 407 25.26 -26.96 23.51
N ILE A 408 24.14 -26.32 23.21
CA ILE A 408 23.72 -26.08 21.82
C ILE A 408 24.40 -24.84 21.23
N ALA A 409 24.79 -23.90 22.10
CA ALA A 409 25.58 -22.73 21.77
C ALA A 409 26.28 -22.22 23.03
N ASN A 410 27.43 -21.58 22.85
CA ASN A 410 28.18 -20.99 23.96
C ASN A 410 29.04 -19.83 23.48
N LEU A 411 29.28 -18.89 24.40
CA LEU A 411 30.27 -17.84 24.23
C LEU A 411 31.66 -18.45 24.13
N LYS A 412 32.60 -17.72 23.52
CA LYS A 412 34.00 -18.14 23.47
C LYS A 412 34.50 -18.43 24.88
N THR A 413 35.01 -19.64 25.10
CA THR A 413 35.60 -20.02 26.39
C THR A 413 36.89 -19.25 26.63
N THR A 414 37.07 -18.70 27.83
CA THR A 414 38.20 -17.82 28.18
C THR A 414 38.88 -18.28 29.45
N THR A 415 40.17 -17.99 29.59
CA THR A 415 40.96 -18.19 30.82
C THR A 415 41.39 -16.87 31.46
N SER A 416 40.97 -15.75 30.87
CA SER A 416 41.24 -14.39 31.32
C SER A 416 39.99 -13.54 31.10
N PRO A 417 39.87 -12.39 31.78
CA PRO A 417 38.75 -11.49 31.56
C PRO A 417 38.57 -11.10 30.09
N GLN A 418 37.34 -11.11 29.61
CA GLN A 418 36.95 -10.75 28.24
C GLN A 418 35.56 -10.11 28.26
N SER A 419 35.37 -9.08 27.43
CA SER A 419 34.10 -8.41 27.18
C SER A 419 33.58 -8.71 25.78
N ASP A 420 32.34 -8.30 25.50
CA ASP A 420 31.70 -8.32 24.18
C ASP A 420 31.61 -9.73 23.57
N LEU A 421 31.52 -10.75 24.43
CA LEU A 421 31.36 -12.11 23.97
C LEU A 421 29.91 -12.32 23.52
N LYS A 422 29.73 -12.98 22.37
CA LYS A 422 28.41 -13.29 21.81
C LYS A 422 28.39 -14.58 21.01
N THR A 423 27.20 -15.14 20.87
CA THR A 423 26.88 -16.25 19.99
C THR A 423 25.39 -16.19 19.63
N SER A 424 25.01 -16.74 18.49
CA SER A 424 23.61 -16.84 18.08
C SER A 424 23.25 -18.31 17.82
N PHE A 425 21.99 -18.65 18.07
CA PHE A 425 21.48 -20.01 17.92
C PHE A 425 20.00 -20.00 17.55
N VAL A 426 19.54 -21.09 16.95
CA VAL A 426 18.13 -21.28 16.59
C VAL A 426 17.54 -22.34 17.52
N THR A 427 16.41 -22.04 18.15
CA THR A 427 15.67 -23.00 18.96
C THR A 427 15.06 -24.09 18.06
N ASP A 428 14.85 -25.27 18.63
CA ASP A 428 14.12 -26.36 17.98
C ASP A 428 12.63 -26.28 18.36
N LYS A 429 11.91 -27.41 18.35
CA LYS A 429 10.51 -27.46 18.82
C LYS A 429 10.38 -27.39 20.35
N ASN A 430 11.48 -27.48 21.12
CA ASN A 430 11.42 -27.35 22.57
C ASN A 430 11.20 -25.88 22.94
N GLU A 431 10.45 -25.65 24.00
CA GLU A 431 10.25 -24.30 24.53
C GLU A 431 11.13 -24.03 25.76
N TYR A 432 11.74 -25.06 26.35
CA TYR A 432 12.43 -24.95 27.63
C TYR A 432 13.95 -25.10 27.48
N TYR A 433 14.68 -24.09 27.94
CA TYR A 433 16.14 -24.01 27.87
C TYR A 433 16.71 -23.55 29.22
N ALA A 434 18.03 -23.61 29.34
CA ALA A 434 18.76 -23.02 30.46
C ALA A 434 20.00 -22.27 29.97
N ILE A 435 20.19 -21.06 30.49
CA ILE A 435 21.44 -20.32 30.39
C ILE A 435 22.34 -20.81 31.52
N SER A 436 23.46 -21.42 31.18
CA SER A 436 24.40 -22.04 32.11
C SER A 436 25.71 -21.27 32.13
N LEU A 437 26.15 -20.91 33.34
CA LEU A 437 27.40 -20.23 33.65
C LEU A 437 28.43 -21.28 34.08
N PHE A 438 29.44 -21.52 33.26
CA PHE A 438 30.50 -22.51 33.54
C PHE A 438 31.75 -21.83 34.06
N CYS A 439 32.30 -22.38 35.13
CA CYS A 439 33.62 -22.03 35.63
C CYS A 439 34.37 -23.29 36.03
N THR A 440 35.55 -23.50 35.44
CA THR A 440 36.46 -24.57 35.83
C THR A 440 37.62 -23.98 36.61
N TYR A 441 37.90 -24.51 37.80
CA TYR A 441 39.13 -24.20 38.54
C TYR A 441 39.96 -25.46 38.65
N ASP A 442 41.08 -25.50 37.94
CA ASP A 442 42.06 -26.58 37.96
C ASP A 442 43.27 -26.28 38.86
N VAL A 443 43.19 -25.21 39.66
CA VAL A 443 44.24 -24.73 40.56
C VAL A 443 43.95 -25.07 42.03
N GLU A 444 45.02 -25.20 42.82
CA GLU A 444 44.98 -25.51 44.26
C GLU A 444 44.66 -24.27 45.12
N GLU A 445 43.71 -23.47 44.66
CA GLU A 445 43.24 -22.26 45.34
C GLU A 445 41.73 -22.12 45.16
N LEU A 446 41.12 -21.33 46.04
CA LEU A 446 39.80 -20.78 45.77
C LEU A 446 39.88 -19.77 44.61
N GLY A 447 38.82 -19.75 43.81
CA GLY A 447 38.65 -18.93 42.64
C GLY A 447 37.23 -18.40 42.59
N GLU A 448 37.11 -17.23 41.96
CA GLU A 448 35.82 -16.64 41.65
C GLU A 448 35.78 -16.23 40.19
N THR A 449 34.59 -16.35 39.61
CA THR A 449 34.30 -15.94 38.24
C THR A 449 33.12 -15.00 38.31
N VAL A 450 33.26 -13.85 37.67
CA VAL A 450 32.22 -12.82 37.61
C VAL A 450 31.77 -12.71 36.17
N PHE A 451 30.47 -12.91 35.98
CA PHE A 451 29.78 -12.76 34.71
C PHE A 451 28.93 -11.49 34.80
N GLU A 452 29.13 -10.55 33.87
CA GLU A 452 28.38 -9.29 33.82
C GLU A 452 27.68 -9.14 32.48
N ASN A 453 26.71 -8.22 32.42
CA ASN A 453 26.04 -7.82 31.19
C ASN A 453 25.48 -9.00 30.37
N ILE A 454 25.02 -10.05 31.06
CA ILE A 454 24.43 -11.23 30.40
C ILE A 454 23.10 -10.81 29.78
N GLN A 455 22.97 -10.99 28.47
CA GLN A 455 21.74 -10.72 27.74
C GLN A 455 21.42 -11.86 26.78
N LEU A 456 20.21 -12.39 26.91
CA LEU A 456 19.60 -13.25 25.91
C LEU A 456 18.47 -12.46 25.25
N GLU A 457 18.55 -12.26 23.94
CA GLU A 457 17.57 -11.48 23.18
C GLU A 457 17.17 -12.19 21.88
N GLU A 458 15.94 -11.96 21.42
CA GLU A 458 15.43 -12.50 20.14
C GLU A 458 16.10 -11.78 18.96
N GLY A 459 16.54 -12.54 17.96
CA GLY A 459 17.22 -12.04 16.76
C GLY A 459 18.69 -12.46 16.65
N GLU A 460 19.33 -12.02 15.56
CA GLU A 460 20.70 -12.43 15.17
C GLU A 460 21.79 -11.46 15.62
N THR A 461 21.40 -10.26 16.08
CA THR A 461 22.33 -9.17 16.35
C THR A 461 22.31 -8.83 17.84
N GLN A 462 23.50 -8.81 18.45
CA GLN A 462 23.69 -8.28 19.79
C GLN A 462 23.36 -6.78 19.81
N THR A 463 22.55 -6.36 20.78
CA THR A 463 22.32 -4.94 21.08
C THR A 463 22.97 -4.54 22.41
N ALA A 464 22.89 -3.25 22.76
CA ALA A 464 23.36 -2.76 24.06
C ALA A 464 22.67 -3.54 25.20
N TRP A 465 23.37 -3.75 26.31
CA TRP A 465 22.77 -4.48 27.44
C TRP A 465 21.62 -3.70 28.08
N GLU A 466 20.53 -4.39 28.40
CA GLU A 466 19.42 -3.91 29.23
C GLU A 466 19.15 -4.91 30.38
N PRO A 467 18.64 -4.44 31.54
CA PRO A 467 18.25 -5.32 32.62
C PRO A 467 17.07 -6.23 32.22
N TYR A 468 16.97 -7.38 32.88
CA TYR A 468 15.78 -8.23 32.78
C TYR A 468 14.58 -7.57 33.45
N TYR A 469 13.43 -7.66 32.81
CA TYR A 469 12.15 -7.27 33.38
C TYR A 469 11.20 -8.47 33.43
N GLU A 470 10.56 -8.66 34.59
CA GLU A 470 9.59 -9.74 34.80
C GLU A 470 8.41 -9.57 33.85
N SER A 471 8.08 -10.60 33.08
CA SER A 471 7.03 -10.53 32.04
C SER A 471 5.65 -10.28 32.65
N GLN A 472 4.85 -9.45 31.98
CA GLN A 472 3.48 -9.13 32.39
C GLN A 472 2.50 -9.68 31.36
N SER A 473 1.33 -10.14 31.80
CA SER A 473 0.27 -10.54 30.87
C SER A 473 -1.12 -10.28 31.44
N VAL A 474 -2.06 -10.03 30.53
CA VAL A 474 -3.49 -9.85 30.84
C VAL A 474 -4.31 -10.59 29.80
N THR A 475 -5.18 -11.48 30.26
CA THR A 475 -6.19 -12.14 29.42
C THR A 475 -7.51 -11.40 29.56
N ILE A 476 -8.00 -10.90 28.45
CA ILE A 476 -9.25 -10.14 28.33
C ILE A 476 -10.31 -11.10 27.80
N PRO A 477 -11.34 -11.44 28.59
CA PRO A 477 -12.46 -12.22 28.11
C PRO A 477 -13.32 -11.39 27.15
N LEU A 478 -13.77 -12.03 26.09
CA LEU A 478 -14.63 -11.45 25.06
C LEU A 478 -16.02 -12.11 25.11
N THR A 479 -17.06 -11.29 25.10
CA THR A 479 -18.44 -11.74 24.92
C THR A 479 -18.72 -12.18 23.49
N GLU A 480 -18.12 -11.46 22.54
CA GLU A 480 -18.09 -11.76 21.11
C GLU A 480 -16.67 -11.50 20.58
N PRO A 481 -16.22 -12.22 19.54
CA PRO A 481 -14.94 -11.96 18.87
C PRO A 481 -14.80 -10.49 18.44
N LEU A 482 -13.57 -10.01 18.26
CA LEU A 482 -13.31 -8.70 17.68
C LEU A 482 -13.37 -8.82 16.16
N TYR A 483 -14.42 -8.27 15.56
CA TYR A 483 -14.59 -8.31 14.11
C TYR A 483 -13.80 -7.20 13.42
N GLY A 484 -13.44 -7.41 12.16
CA GLY A 484 -12.85 -6.36 11.34
C GLY A 484 -12.93 -6.66 9.85
N ILE A 485 -13.52 -5.74 9.08
CA ILE A 485 -13.72 -5.90 7.63
C ILE A 485 -13.33 -4.60 6.92
N GLY A 486 -12.33 -4.69 6.04
CA GLY A 486 -11.75 -3.50 5.39
C GLY A 486 -11.00 -2.64 6.40
N ASP A 487 -11.23 -1.33 6.38
CA ASP A 487 -10.61 -0.34 7.30
C ASP A 487 -11.38 -0.17 8.63
N TYR A 488 -12.45 -0.93 8.82
CA TYR A 488 -13.33 -0.85 9.98
C TYR A 488 -13.09 -2.05 10.87
N HIS A 489 -12.85 -1.80 12.17
CA HIS A 489 -12.55 -2.83 13.17
C HIS A 489 -13.22 -2.52 14.51
N ASP A 490 -13.66 -3.57 15.20
CA ASP A 490 -13.85 -3.51 16.65
C ASP A 490 -12.49 -3.24 17.32
N LYS A 491 -12.46 -2.40 18.36
CA LYS A 491 -11.20 -1.97 18.98
C LYS A 491 -11.22 -2.06 20.49
N ILE A 492 -10.24 -2.75 21.06
CA ILE A 492 -9.90 -2.56 22.48
C ILE A 492 -9.04 -1.31 22.60
N ALA A 493 -9.47 -0.34 23.41
CA ALA A 493 -8.74 0.91 23.62
C ALA A 493 -8.98 1.45 25.04
N CYS A 494 -8.22 2.48 25.42
CA CYS A 494 -8.45 3.24 26.64
C CYS A 494 -9.01 4.63 26.28
N LYS A 495 -10.28 4.89 26.59
CA LYS A 495 -10.93 6.19 26.36
C LYS A 495 -11.10 6.91 27.70
N ASN A 496 -10.49 8.08 27.84
CA ASN A 496 -10.55 8.90 29.07
C ASN A 496 -10.17 8.10 30.35
N GLY A 497 -9.16 7.24 30.25
CA GLY A 497 -8.67 6.42 31.37
C GLY A 497 -9.48 5.16 31.67
N ILE A 498 -10.51 4.85 30.86
CA ILE A 498 -11.34 3.66 31.00
C ILE A 498 -11.07 2.74 29.81
N TRP A 499 -10.68 1.49 30.09
CA TRP A 499 -10.51 0.46 29.07
C TRP A 499 -11.86 -0.11 28.62
N GLY A 500 -12.00 -0.43 27.36
CA GLY A 500 -13.21 -1.06 26.84
C GLY A 500 -13.07 -1.46 25.39
N ILE A 501 -14.15 -1.99 24.85
CA ILE A 501 -14.28 -2.33 23.44
C ILE A 501 -15.18 -1.29 22.77
N GLU A 502 -14.68 -0.67 21.71
CA GLU A 502 -15.53 -0.01 20.74
C GLU A 502 -16.03 -1.06 19.74
N ARG A 503 -17.31 -1.41 19.85
CA ARG A 503 -17.99 -2.34 18.95
C ARG A 503 -18.55 -1.55 17.79
N ILE A 504 -18.11 -1.89 16.59
CA ILE A 504 -18.64 -1.32 15.36
C ILE A 504 -19.20 -2.39 14.43
N PHE A 505 -19.02 -3.67 14.77
CA PHE A 505 -19.66 -4.81 14.12
C PHE A 505 -20.54 -5.57 15.10
N THR A 506 -21.42 -6.38 14.54
CA THR A 506 -22.19 -7.40 15.28
C THR A 506 -22.39 -8.61 14.40
N SER A 507 -22.80 -9.73 15.00
CA SER A 507 -23.09 -10.98 14.32
C SER A 507 -24.51 -11.43 14.62
N ILE A 508 -25.22 -11.89 13.58
CA ILE A 508 -26.52 -12.53 13.71
C ILE A 508 -26.44 -13.89 13.03
N VAL A 509 -26.94 -14.92 13.71
CA VAL A 509 -27.17 -16.25 13.12
C VAL A 509 -28.64 -16.34 12.77
N PHE A 510 -28.94 -16.60 11.50
CA PHE A 510 -30.29 -16.83 11.01
C PHE A 510 -30.52 -18.34 10.80
N ASP A 511 -31.46 -18.91 11.54
CA ASP A 511 -31.85 -20.32 11.53
C ASP A 511 -33.30 -20.53 11.04
N GLY A 512 -33.99 -19.49 10.57
CA GLY A 512 -35.34 -19.61 10.02
C GLY A 512 -36.43 -19.85 11.06
N SER A 513 -36.12 -19.70 12.34
CA SER A 513 -37.06 -19.74 13.45
C SER A 513 -38.12 -18.63 13.40
N THR A 514 -39.13 -18.72 14.26
CA THR A 514 -40.28 -17.80 14.25
C THR A 514 -39.98 -16.42 14.81
N ASP A 515 -38.89 -16.25 15.56
CA ASP A 515 -38.42 -14.93 16.02
C ASP A 515 -37.77 -14.10 14.91
N GLU A 516 -37.43 -14.74 13.79
CA GLU A 516 -36.92 -14.06 12.61
C GLU A 516 -38.05 -13.55 11.72
N ASN A 517 -38.27 -12.23 11.76
CA ASN A 517 -39.33 -11.55 11.00
C ASN A 517 -38.97 -11.33 9.52
N TRP A 518 -38.65 -12.41 8.80
CA TRP A 518 -38.39 -12.38 7.36
C TRP A 518 -39.64 -12.03 6.55
N TYR A 519 -39.46 -11.25 5.48
CA TYR A 519 -40.51 -10.89 4.53
C TYR A 519 -40.03 -11.03 3.08
N THR A 520 -40.94 -11.02 2.11
CA THR A 520 -40.61 -11.03 0.68
C THR A 520 -40.71 -9.64 0.06
N THR A 521 -39.90 -9.40 -0.96
CA THR A 521 -40.00 -8.21 -1.80
C THR A 521 -39.69 -8.58 -3.25
N ASP A 522 -40.23 -7.83 -4.20
CA ASP A 522 -40.12 -8.14 -5.62
C ASP A 522 -38.70 -7.95 -6.14
N THR A 523 -38.40 -8.72 -7.19
CA THR A 523 -37.24 -8.52 -8.07
C THR A 523 -37.71 -7.84 -9.36
N SER A 524 -36.77 -7.31 -10.17
CA SER A 524 -37.05 -6.84 -11.52
C SER A 524 -37.29 -7.97 -12.53
N VAL A 525 -37.27 -9.22 -12.08
CA VAL A 525 -37.52 -10.41 -12.90
C VAL A 525 -38.90 -10.96 -12.56
N GLU A 526 -39.74 -11.11 -13.58
CA GLU A 526 -41.12 -11.57 -13.41
C GLU A 526 -41.19 -12.94 -12.69
N GLY A 527 -42.08 -13.04 -11.71
CA GLY A 527 -42.29 -14.27 -10.94
C GLY A 527 -41.21 -14.60 -9.91
N LYS A 528 -40.23 -13.73 -9.69
CA LYS A 528 -39.14 -13.94 -8.72
C LYS A 528 -39.18 -12.93 -7.57
N THR A 529 -39.03 -13.44 -6.35
CA THR A 529 -38.94 -12.63 -5.12
C THR A 529 -37.61 -12.83 -4.41
N ARG A 530 -37.22 -11.86 -3.59
CA ARG A 530 -36.07 -11.92 -2.68
C ARG A 530 -36.54 -11.77 -1.24
N TYR A 531 -35.69 -12.17 -0.29
CA TYR A 531 -36.00 -12.17 1.15
C TYR A 531 -35.39 -10.94 1.81
N GLY A 532 -36.16 -10.27 2.63
CA GLY A 532 -35.76 -9.11 3.40
C GLY A 532 -35.79 -9.39 4.89
N TYR A 533 -34.81 -8.85 5.61
CA TYR A 533 -34.80 -8.79 7.07
C TYR A 533 -34.44 -7.37 7.50
N ARG A 534 -35.20 -6.80 8.43
CA ARG A 534 -34.94 -5.45 8.93
C ARG A 534 -33.85 -5.49 10.00
N LEU A 535 -32.76 -4.79 9.75
CA LEU A 535 -31.67 -4.61 10.70
C LEU A 535 -31.15 -3.18 10.64
N SER A 536 -30.57 -2.69 11.74
CA SER A 536 -29.97 -1.35 11.79
C SER A 536 -28.53 -1.38 11.29
N GLY A 537 -28.33 -1.71 10.01
CA GLY A 537 -27.02 -1.85 9.37
C GLY A 537 -26.65 -0.64 8.52
N LYS A 538 -25.35 -0.38 8.37
CA LYS A 538 -24.83 0.48 7.31
C LYS A 538 -24.88 -0.24 5.97
N MET A 539 -24.90 0.54 4.89
CA MET A 539 -24.86 0.00 3.54
C MET A 539 -23.62 -0.86 3.34
N ALA A 540 -23.83 -2.10 2.90
CA ALA A 540 -22.77 -3.04 2.52
C ALA A 540 -23.07 -3.68 1.16
N ASP A 541 -22.12 -3.55 0.25
CA ASP A 541 -22.12 -4.14 -1.09
C ASP A 541 -20.68 -4.35 -1.57
N LYS A 542 -20.47 -4.86 -2.79
CA LYS A 542 -19.10 -5.06 -3.31
C LYS A 542 -18.26 -3.78 -3.39
N SER A 543 -18.87 -2.59 -3.40
CA SER A 543 -18.15 -1.30 -3.36
C SER A 543 -17.83 -0.86 -1.93
N ASN A 544 -18.62 -1.30 -0.95
CA ASN A 544 -18.45 -1.04 0.47
C ASN A 544 -18.53 -2.37 1.24
N PRO A 545 -17.47 -3.18 1.26
CA PRO A 545 -17.53 -4.55 1.77
C PRO A 545 -17.47 -4.59 3.30
N THR A 546 -18.47 -4.05 3.99
CA THR A 546 -18.56 -3.98 5.46
C THR A 546 -19.48 -5.05 6.05
N ALA A 547 -19.71 -6.14 5.31
CA ALA A 547 -20.47 -7.28 5.77
C ALA A 547 -19.99 -8.59 5.14
N LEU A 548 -20.06 -9.68 5.90
CA LEU A 548 -19.75 -11.05 5.49
C LEU A 548 -20.94 -11.96 5.80
N CYS A 549 -21.20 -12.94 4.93
CA CYS A 549 -22.22 -13.96 5.16
C CYS A 549 -21.64 -15.33 4.83
N SER A 550 -21.84 -16.29 5.74
CA SER A 550 -21.32 -17.65 5.60
C SER A 550 -21.73 -18.36 4.30
N HIS A 551 -22.94 -18.11 3.80
CA HIS A 551 -23.52 -18.87 2.68
C HIS A 551 -23.83 -18.02 1.43
N PHE A 552 -23.73 -16.70 1.49
CA PHE A 552 -24.08 -15.83 0.37
C PHE A 552 -22.95 -14.84 0.11
N ALA A 553 -22.53 -14.72 -1.15
CA ALA A 553 -21.58 -13.69 -1.55
C ALA A 553 -22.20 -12.30 -1.51
N LEU A 554 -21.42 -11.33 -1.03
CA LEU A 554 -21.80 -9.93 -1.10
C LEU A 554 -21.88 -9.51 -2.57
N THR A 555 -22.97 -8.85 -2.95
CA THR A 555 -23.27 -8.51 -4.34
C THR A 555 -23.08 -7.02 -4.63
N GLN A 556 -23.06 -6.65 -5.92
CA GLN A 556 -23.11 -5.24 -6.32
C GLN A 556 -24.50 -4.66 -5.98
N ARG A 557 -24.57 -3.33 -5.80
CA ARG A 557 -25.84 -2.64 -5.56
C ARG A 557 -26.90 -3.02 -6.60
N GLY A 558 -28.08 -3.44 -6.13
CA GLY A 558 -29.21 -3.80 -6.99
C GLY A 558 -29.14 -5.21 -7.60
N ALA A 559 -28.04 -5.96 -7.46
CA ALA A 559 -27.91 -7.30 -8.06
C ALA A 559 -28.95 -8.29 -7.54
N THR A 560 -29.27 -8.27 -6.24
CA THR A 560 -30.34 -9.10 -5.67
C THR A 560 -31.72 -8.72 -6.22
N ALA A 561 -31.93 -7.44 -6.58
CA ALA A 561 -33.14 -7.00 -7.27
C ALA A 561 -33.18 -7.54 -8.70
N SER A 562 -32.05 -7.77 -9.35
CA SER A 562 -31.97 -8.38 -10.69
C SER A 562 -32.04 -9.92 -10.66
N GLY A 563 -32.34 -10.53 -9.51
CA GLY A 563 -32.41 -11.99 -9.38
C GLY A 563 -31.05 -12.69 -9.45
N ILE A 564 -29.98 -12.02 -9.02
CA ILE A 564 -28.63 -12.60 -8.89
C ILE A 564 -28.44 -13.10 -7.47
N THR A 565 -28.01 -14.36 -7.31
CA THR A 565 -27.78 -15.01 -6.02
C THR A 565 -26.73 -14.29 -5.19
N GLY A 566 -27.03 -14.05 -3.92
CA GLY A 566 -26.16 -13.41 -2.95
C GLY A 566 -26.93 -12.47 -2.03
N PHE A 567 -26.20 -11.63 -1.30
CA PHE A 567 -26.78 -10.67 -0.36
C PHE A 567 -26.24 -9.24 -0.55
N ALA A 568 -26.97 -8.29 0.00
CA ALA A 568 -26.54 -6.91 0.19
C ALA A 568 -27.24 -6.33 1.42
N ILE A 569 -26.62 -5.34 2.06
CA ILE A 569 -27.21 -4.64 3.20
C ILE A 569 -27.40 -3.16 2.84
N ASN A 570 -28.55 -2.63 3.22
CA ASN A 570 -28.81 -1.22 3.38
C ASN A 570 -29.51 -1.03 4.73
N ASP A 571 -30.57 -0.21 4.83
CA ASP A 571 -31.49 -0.17 5.98
C ASP A 571 -32.22 -1.51 6.25
N VAL A 572 -32.02 -2.50 5.37
CA VAL A 572 -32.49 -3.88 5.44
C VAL A 572 -31.44 -4.79 4.82
N MET A 573 -31.33 -6.03 5.30
CA MET A 573 -30.59 -7.07 4.61
C MET A 573 -31.48 -7.72 3.55
N LEU A 574 -30.95 -7.85 2.34
CA LEU A 574 -31.66 -8.45 1.21
C LEU A 574 -30.85 -9.64 0.68
N ILE A 575 -31.51 -10.80 0.61
CA ILE A 575 -30.94 -12.03 0.07
C ILE A 575 -31.78 -12.47 -1.12
N TYR A 576 -31.14 -12.73 -2.26
CA TYR A 576 -31.75 -13.52 -3.31
C TYR A 576 -31.03 -14.86 -3.40
N TYR A 577 -31.82 -15.95 -3.45
CA TYR A 577 -31.30 -17.31 -3.57
C TYR A 577 -31.67 -17.92 -4.92
N ASP A 578 -32.84 -18.56 -5.01
CA ASP A 578 -33.38 -19.19 -6.22
C ASP A 578 -34.82 -18.78 -6.54
N GLY A 579 -35.43 -17.95 -5.69
CA GLY A 579 -36.80 -17.47 -5.84
C GLY A 579 -37.87 -18.39 -5.23
N ARG A 580 -37.50 -19.41 -4.44
CA ARG A 580 -38.45 -20.27 -3.74
C ARG A 580 -39.37 -19.49 -2.78
N PRO A 581 -40.56 -20.01 -2.43
CA PRO A 581 -41.44 -19.39 -1.44
C PRO A 581 -40.74 -19.14 -0.09
N LEU A 582 -41.15 -18.10 0.63
CA LEU A 582 -40.54 -17.68 1.91
C LEU A 582 -40.47 -18.82 2.94
N GLU A 583 -41.54 -19.60 3.08
CA GLU A 583 -41.59 -20.69 4.06
C GLU A 583 -40.63 -21.84 3.71
N GLU A 584 -40.38 -22.07 2.41
CA GLU A 584 -39.35 -23.02 1.97
C GLU A 584 -37.93 -22.47 2.22
N PHE A 585 -37.73 -21.16 2.11
CA PHE A 585 -36.47 -20.51 2.48
C PHE A 585 -36.20 -20.60 3.99
N LYS A 586 -37.21 -20.35 4.84
CA LYS A 586 -37.09 -20.54 6.29
C LYS A 586 -36.80 -21.99 6.67
N THR A 587 -37.48 -22.94 6.02
CA THR A 587 -37.19 -24.37 6.19
C THR A 587 -35.75 -24.70 5.80
N TRP A 588 -35.24 -24.07 4.75
CA TRP A 588 -33.84 -24.23 4.34
C TRP A 588 -32.86 -23.62 5.35
N LEU A 589 -33.15 -22.45 5.92
CA LEU A 589 -32.35 -21.82 6.99
C LEU A 589 -32.29 -22.71 8.24
N ALA A 590 -33.38 -23.39 8.61
CA ALA A 590 -33.40 -24.30 9.74
C ALA A 590 -32.45 -25.50 9.56
N ALA A 591 -32.25 -25.94 8.33
CA ALA A 591 -31.28 -26.98 7.99
C ALA A 591 -29.87 -26.42 7.74
N ASN A 592 -29.75 -25.15 7.38
CA ASN A 592 -28.50 -24.47 6.99
C ASN A 592 -28.44 -23.07 7.61
N PRO A 593 -28.20 -22.95 8.93
CA PRO A 593 -28.15 -21.65 9.57
C PRO A 593 -27.05 -20.78 8.96
N ILE A 594 -27.36 -19.51 8.70
CA ILE A 594 -26.40 -18.58 8.09
C ILE A 594 -25.95 -17.56 9.14
N THR A 595 -24.64 -17.43 9.32
CA THR A 595 -24.05 -16.32 10.09
C THR A 595 -23.83 -15.13 9.18
N VAL A 596 -24.22 -13.94 9.65
CA VAL A 596 -23.98 -12.65 9.01
C VAL A 596 -23.28 -11.73 10.01
N VAL A 597 -22.06 -11.29 9.66
CA VAL A 597 -21.34 -10.24 10.39
C VAL A 597 -21.47 -8.95 9.59
N TYR A 598 -21.92 -7.87 10.24
CA TYR A 598 -22.14 -6.59 9.54
C TYR A 598 -21.91 -5.39 10.47
N GLN A 599 -21.67 -4.24 9.86
CA GLN A 599 -21.52 -2.97 10.58
C GLN A 599 -22.89 -2.34 10.90
N PRO A 600 -23.32 -2.23 12.16
CA PRO A 600 -24.47 -1.42 12.55
C PRO A 600 -24.27 0.09 12.28
N VAL A 601 -25.38 0.84 12.26
CA VAL A 601 -25.36 2.30 12.07
C VAL A 601 -24.57 3.02 13.16
N ASP A 602 -24.84 2.67 14.42
CA ASP A 602 -24.24 3.31 15.58
C ASP A 602 -23.23 2.37 16.27
N PRO A 603 -21.98 2.79 16.48
CA PRO A 603 -21.03 2.04 17.28
C PRO A 603 -21.41 2.10 18.76
N THR A 604 -20.98 1.10 19.54
CA THR A 604 -21.19 1.07 20.99
C THR A 604 -19.88 0.99 21.74
N TRP A 605 -19.86 1.48 22.97
CA TRP A 605 -18.71 1.42 23.87
C TRP A 605 -19.02 0.51 25.05
N GLU A 606 -18.24 -0.56 25.19
CA GLU A 606 -18.40 -1.60 26.21
C GLU A 606 -17.22 -1.51 27.20
N PRO A 607 -17.36 -0.82 28.34
CA PRO A 607 -16.29 -0.75 29.33
C PRO A 607 -16.05 -2.10 29.98
N PHE A 608 -14.77 -2.44 30.24
CA PHE A 608 -14.43 -3.66 30.95
C PHE A 608 -14.77 -3.61 32.44
N SER A 609 -14.89 -4.80 33.05
CA SER A 609 -15.11 -4.97 34.50
C SER A 609 -13.96 -4.36 35.32
N ALA A 610 -14.25 -3.97 36.57
CA ALA A 610 -13.27 -3.34 37.47
C ALA A 610 -11.97 -4.15 37.66
N ASP A 611 -12.05 -5.48 37.64
CA ASP A 611 -10.89 -6.37 37.78
C ASP A 611 -9.97 -6.29 36.55
N ILE A 612 -10.54 -6.29 35.34
CA ILE A 612 -9.78 -6.15 34.10
C ILE A 612 -9.22 -4.74 33.97
N GLN A 613 -9.98 -3.71 34.36
CA GLN A 613 -9.49 -2.32 34.42
C GLN A 613 -8.26 -2.21 35.32
N THR A 614 -8.32 -2.81 36.51
CA THR A 614 -7.22 -2.77 37.48
C THR A 614 -5.98 -3.44 36.91
N THR A 615 -6.15 -4.59 36.26
CA THR A 615 -5.03 -5.34 35.67
C THR A 615 -4.41 -4.60 34.49
N LEU A 616 -5.21 -4.07 33.56
CA LEU A 616 -4.71 -3.28 32.41
C LEU A 616 -4.10 -1.94 32.81
N ASN A 617 -4.55 -1.34 33.92
CA ASN A 617 -3.97 -0.10 34.43
C ASN A 617 -2.69 -0.30 35.24
N ALA A 618 -2.45 -1.52 35.73
CA ALA A 618 -1.24 -1.90 36.45
C ALA A 618 -0.08 -2.22 35.50
N ILE A 619 -0.38 -2.68 34.28
CA ILE A 619 0.67 -3.03 33.32
C ILE A 619 1.32 -1.79 32.68
N THR A 620 2.64 -1.86 32.53
CA THR A 620 3.44 -0.79 31.93
C THR A 620 4.38 -1.36 30.88
N THR A 621 4.81 -0.48 29.97
CA THR A 621 6.06 -0.70 29.25
C THR A 621 7.23 -0.78 30.25
N TYR A 622 8.36 -1.31 29.80
CA TYR A 622 9.62 -1.23 30.53
C TYR A 622 10.47 -0.08 30.00
N GLN A 623 11.43 0.36 30.81
CA GLN A 623 12.43 1.31 30.36
C GLN A 623 13.37 0.64 29.34
N GLY A 624 13.47 1.23 28.14
CA GLY A 624 14.29 0.70 27.05
C GLY A 624 13.41 0.02 26.01
N ARG A 625 13.78 -1.18 25.56
CA ARG A 625 12.98 -1.92 24.58
C ARG A 625 11.91 -2.76 25.28
N THR A 626 10.66 -2.55 24.88
CA THR A 626 9.50 -3.35 25.27
C THR A 626 8.88 -4.02 24.07
N THR A 627 8.59 -5.31 24.15
CA THR A 627 7.77 -6.01 23.15
C THR A 627 6.38 -6.24 23.72
N ILE A 628 5.35 -5.86 22.96
CA ILE A 628 3.94 -6.11 23.28
C ILE A 628 3.42 -7.11 22.25
N ALA A 629 2.97 -8.27 22.70
CA ALA A 629 2.37 -9.30 21.88
C ALA A 629 0.90 -9.46 22.24
N VAL A 630 0.05 -9.58 21.23
CA VAL A 630 -1.38 -9.90 21.39
C VAL A 630 -1.62 -11.26 20.75
N THR A 631 -2.09 -12.20 21.56
CA THR A 631 -2.41 -13.56 21.12
C THR A 631 -3.88 -13.84 21.34
N ALA A 632 -4.53 -14.33 20.30
CA ALA A 632 -5.94 -14.69 20.28
C ALA A 632 -6.14 -15.83 19.27
N ASP A 633 -7.17 -16.64 19.46
CA ASP A 633 -7.60 -17.59 18.43
C ASP A 633 -8.19 -16.83 17.23
N GLY A 634 -8.14 -17.43 16.04
CA GLY A 634 -8.53 -16.75 14.80
C GLY A 634 -7.42 -15.89 14.18
N PRO A 635 -7.74 -14.97 13.25
CA PRO A 635 -6.77 -14.08 12.63
C PRO A 635 -6.09 -13.16 13.66
N ALA A 636 -4.80 -12.91 13.45
CA ALA A 636 -4.01 -12.06 14.34
C ALA A 636 -4.52 -10.61 14.33
N ALA A 637 -4.64 -10.03 15.53
CA ALA A 637 -5.07 -8.66 15.71
C ALA A 637 -4.08 -7.66 15.09
N GLU A 638 -4.58 -6.53 14.60
CA GLU A 638 -3.73 -5.38 14.32
C GLU A 638 -3.56 -4.56 15.61
N ILE A 639 -2.33 -4.15 15.89
CA ILE A 639 -1.96 -3.49 17.14
C ILE A 639 -1.34 -2.15 16.79
N SER A 640 -1.73 -1.10 17.51
CA SER A 640 -1.00 0.16 17.51
C SER A 640 -0.76 0.63 18.94
N MET A 641 0.36 1.32 19.16
CA MET A 641 0.70 1.88 20.47
C MET A 641 1.25 3.29 20.30
N LYS A 642 0.61 4.23 20.97
CA LYS A 642 1.16 5.56 21.24
C LYS A 642 1.80 5.55 22.62
N TYR A 643 3.10 5.83 22.69
CA TYR A 643 3.87 5.75 23.92
C TYR A 643 4.88 6.88 24.02
N TYR A 644 5.29 7.16 25.26
CA TYR A 644 6.35 8.11 25.50
C TYR A 644 7.72 7.45 25.43
N GLY A 645 8.61 8.07 24.67
CA GLY A 645 10.03 7.73 24.65
C GLY A 645 10.72 8.15 25.95
N GLN A 646 11.81 7.46 26.31
CA GLN A 646 12.71 7.87 27.36
C GLN A 646 13.20 9.29 27.07
N ALA A 647 13.28 10.11 28.11
CA ALA A 647 14.09 11.32 28.06
C ALA A 647 15.52 10.87 27.75
N GLY A 648 15.96 11.09 26.50
CA GLY A 648 17.26 10.58 26.05
C GLY A 648 18.41 11.12 26.90
N ASN A 649 19.57 10.47 26.80
CA ASN A 649 20.85 11.02 27.28
C ASN A 649 21.20 12.40 26.66
N SER A 650 20.40 12.89 25.70
CA SER A 650 20.46 14.20 25.08
C SER A 650 19.49 15.25 25.67
N THR A 651 18.52 14.86 26.50
CA THR A 651 17.81 15.81 27.39
C THR A 651 18.67 16.06 28.60
N THR A 652 19.69 16.88 28.39
CA THR A 652 20.48 17.44 29.48
C THR A 652 19.53 18.24 30.38
N VAL A 653 19.90 18.42 31.65
CA VAL A 653 19.28 19.40 32.54
C VAL A 653 19.14 20.76 31.83
N GLN A 654 20.01 21.06 30.85
CA GLN A 654 19.92 22.24 29.98
C GLN A 654 18.65 22.27 29.12
N ASN A 655 18.21 21.18 28.49
CA ASN A 655 16.99 21.20 27.68
C ASN A 655 15.73 21.38 28.53
N LEU A 656 15.71 20.78 29.74
CA LEU A 656 14.64 21.00 30.71
C LEU A 656 14.70 22.43 31.25
N LEU A 657 15.89 22.97 31.52
CA LEU A 657 16.10 24.37 31.90
C LEU A 657 15.70 25.32 30.77
N ASP A 658 15.92 24.99 29.50
CA ASP A 658 15.60 25.82 28.35
C ASP A 658 14.09 25.80 28.06
N ALA A 659 13.43 24.66 28.24
CA ALA A 659 11.97 24.54 28.18
C ALA A 659 11.29 25.24 29.36
N LEU A 660 11.83 25.08 30.58
CA LEU A 660 11.36 25.78 31.78
C LEU A 660 11.63 27.28 31.66
N ALA A 661 12.81 27.69 31.16
CA ALA A 661 13.15 29.09 30.93
C ALA A 661 12.28 29.69 29.83
N SER A 662 12.01 28.96 28.74
CA SER A 662 11.07 29.41 27.71
C SER A 662 9.64 29.53 28.25
N LYS A 663 9.20 28.60 29.09
CA LYS A 663 7.88 28.68 29.75
C LYS A 663 7.82 29.86 30.72
N VAL A 664 8.80 30.01 31.60
CA VAL A 664 8.91 31.14 32.54
C VAL A 664 9.01 32.46 31.78
N VAL A 665 9.78 32.54 30.70
CA VAL A 665 9.89 33.72 29.85
C VAL A 665 8.55 33.99 29.16
N ASN A 666 7.88 33.00 28.58
CA ASN A 666 6.58 33.21 27.95
C ASN A 666 5.53 33.62 28.96
N ASP A 667 5.46 32.97 30.13
CA ASP A 667 4.52 33.30 31.21
C ASP A 667 4.82 34.68 31.83
N LEU A 668 6.09 35.10 31.94
CA LEU A 668 6.46 36.45 32.40
C LEU A 668 6.27 37.53 31.34
N VAL A 669 6.62 37.27 30.08
CA VAL A 669 6.59 38.23 28.97
C VAL A 669 5.18 38.44 28.44
N SER A 670 4.34 37.40 28.48
CA SER A 670 2.90 37.51 28.16
C SER A 670 2.09 38.14 29.30
N ASN A 671 2.62 38.16 30.54
CA ASN A 671 2.01 38.89 31.64
C ASN A 671 2.32 40.40 31.51
N THR A 672 1.50 41.07 30.73
CA THR A 672 1.60 42.51 30.44
C THR A 672 1.63 43.35 31.71
N GLU A 673 0.85 42.98 32.73
CA GLU A 673 0.74 43.71 33.99
C GLU A 673 2.03 43.61 34.84
N PHE A 674 2.66 42.44 34.88
CA PHE A 674 3.95 42.24 35.55
C PHE A 674 5.08 42.98 34.81
N THR A 675 5.08 42.91 33.47
CA THR A 675 6.06 43.59 32.63
C THR A 675 5.97 45.11 32.73
N GLU A 676 4.76 45.67 32.82
CA GLU A 676 4.54 47.10 33.06
C GLU A 676 5.00 47.52 34.46
N LYS A 677 4.67 46.74 35.50
CA LYS A 677 5.14 47.00 36.88
C LYS A 677 6.66 46.91 36.99
N LEU A 678 7.30 45.92 36.38
CA LEU A 678 8.75 45.75 36.40
C LEU A 678 9.46 46.90 35.67
N THR A 679 8.97 47.27 34.48
CA THR A 679 9.43 48.46 33.75
C THR A 679 9.26 49.73 34.61
N GLY A 680 8.12 49.88 35.29
CA GLY A 680 7.87 50.98 36.22
C GLY A 680 8.82 51.01 37.42
N TYR A 681 9.17 49.85 37.99
CA TYR A 681 10.15 49.75 39.08
C TYR A 681 11.58 49.98 38.62
N MET A 682 11.95 49.54 37.41
CA MET A 682 13.26 49.83 36.80
C MET A 682 13.41 51.32 36.48
N LEU A 683 12.36 51.98 35.96
CA LEU A 683 12.35 53.42 35.76
C LEU A 683 12.43 54.18 37.09
N LYS A 684 11.71 53.74 38.12
CA LYS A 684 11.80 54.34 39.47
C LYS A 684 13.17 54.14 40.11
N SER A 685 13.82 52.99 39.97
CA SER A 685 15.15 52.76 40.54
C SER A 685 16.24 53.55 39.82
N GLN A 686 16.13 53.73 38.49
CA GLN A 686 17.01 54.61 37.72
C GLN A 686 16.79 56.09 38.01
N LEU A 687 15.54 56.53 38.24
CA LEU A 687 15.25 57.90 38.71
C LEU A 687 15.82 58.14 40.12
N VAL A 688 15.61 57.20 41.06
CA VAL A 688 16.04 57.37 42.46
C VAL A 688 17.57 57.39 42.59
N ASN A 689 18.30 56.57 41.82
CA ASN A 689 19.76 56.59 41.84
C ASN A 689 20.38 57.84 41.16
N ASN A 690 19.67 58.50 40.24
CA ASN A 690 20.20 59.66 39.50
C ASN A 690 19.68 61.04 39.99
N LEU A 691 18.70 61.10 40.90
CA LEU A 691 18.14 62.36 41.42
C LEU A 691 18.44 62.64 42.91
N LEU A 692 19.07 61.71 43.63
CA LEU A 692 19.47 61.92 45.05
C LEU A 692 20.74 62.77 45.24
N ALA A 693 21.31 63.34 44.18
CA ALA A 693 22.55 64.14 44.25
C ALA A 693 22.43 65.56 43.67
N THR A 694 21.26 66.22 43.76
CA THR A 694 21.16 67.64 43.38
C THR A 694 21.18 68.55 44.60
N VAL A 695 22.38 69.01 44.94
CA VAL A 695 22.57 70.25 45.70
C VAL A 695 22.26 71.41 44.74
N THR A 696 21.41 72.35 45.16
CA THR A 696 21.01 73.51 44.36
C THR A 696 22.22 74.32 43.90
N GLY A 697 22.43 74.46 42.57
CA GLY A 697 23.42 75.37 41.99
C GLY A 697 24.51 74.77 41.09
N ASN A 698 24.54 73.45 40.84
CA ASN A 698 25.48 72.85 39.88
C ASN A 698 24.80 72.52 38.54
N PRO A 699 25.41 72.84 37.38
CA PRO A 699 24.88 72.42 36.07
C PRO A 699 24.96 70.90 35.89
N LEU A 700 23.98 70.33 35.18
CA LEU A 700 23.89 68.91 34.83
C LEU A 700 25.20 68.46 34.15
N ASP A 701 25.80 67.35 34.60
CA ASP A 701 26.96 66.81 33.90
C ASP A 701 26.57 66.24 32.53
N ALA A 702 27.54 66.05 31.63
CA ALA A 702 27.28 65.62 30.25
C ALA A 702 26.52 64.29 30.15
N THR A 703 26.65 63.41 31.15
CA THR A 703 25.97 62.11 31.19
C THR A 703 24.52 62.27 31.65
N GLN A 704 24.30 63.09 32.68
CA GLN A 704 22.96 63.45 33.18
C GLN A 704 22.17 64.25 32.14
N GLY A 705 22.82 65.21 31.47
CA GLY A 705 22.25 65.99 30.39
C GLY A 705 21.89 65.12 29.17
N LYS A 706 22.74 64.14 28.82
CA LYS A 706 22.43 63.20 27.74
C LYS A 706 21.28 62.27 28.11
N ALA A 707 21.23 61.72 29.33
CA ALA A 707 20.15 60.86 29.76
C ALA A 707 18.80 61.61 29.78
N LEU A 708 18.79 62.86 30.23
CA LEU A 708 17.61 63.73 30.19
C LEU A 708 17.21 64.06 28.74
N LYS A 709 18.19 64.33 27.86
CA LYS A 709 17.96 64.57 26.43
C LYS A 709 17.36 63.35 25.74
N ASP A 710 17.89 62.16 25.98
CA ASP A 710 17.40 60.90 25.41
C ASP A 710 15.97 60.59 25.92
N GLN A 711 15.67 60.87 27.20
CA GLN A 711 14.32 60.72 27.76
C GLN A 711 13.33 61.73 27.17
N ILE A 712 13.74 62.99 26.98
CA ILE A 712 12.94 64.02 26.29
C ILE A 712 12.69 63.61 24.84
N ASP A 713 13.69 63.04 24.16
CA ASP A 713 13.56 62.59 22.77
C ASP A 713 12.57 61.43 22.64
N VAL A 714 12.56 60.49 23.59
CA VAL A 714 11.56 59.41 23.65
C VAL A 714 10.15 59.96 23.98
N LEU A 715 10.02 60.86 24.95
CA LEU A 715 8.74 61.51 25.28
C LEU A 715 8.19 62.30 24.10
N ASN A 716 9.04 63.05 23.40
CA ASN A 716 8.67 63.80 22.19
C ASN A 716 8.32 62.87 21.01
N SER A 717 8.97 61.72 20.89
CA SER A 717 8.65 60.71 19.87
C SER A 717 7.27 60.04 20.09
N ASN A 718 6.83 59.96 21.35
CA ASN A 718 5.52 59.42 21.70
C ASN A 718 4.41 60.49 21.66
N LEU A 719 4.73 61.76 21.94
CA LEU A 719 3.82 62.92 21.78
C LEU A 719 3.54 63.29 20.31
N SER A 720 4.42 62.92 19.37
CA SER A 720 4.30 63.26 17.94
C SER A 720 3.43 62.30 17.10
N ARG A 721 2.83 61.28 17.72
CA ARG A 721 1.85 60.38 17.06
C ARG A 721 0.39 60.85 17.17
N SER A 722 0.14 61.92 17.91
CA SER A 722 -1.17 62.55 18.04
C SER A 722 -1.04 64.07 18.02
N GLN A 723 -1.49 64.69 16.92
CA GLN A 723 -1.68 66.13 16.67
C GLN A 723 -0.59 66.88 15.86
N LEU A 724 -1.09 67.73 14.96
CA LEU A 724 -0.45 68.60 13.97
C LEU A 724 0.77 69.44 14.43
N ILE A 725 1.74 69.58 13.51
CA ILE A 725 2.51 70.79 13.11
C ILE A 725 3.26 71.60 14.19
N ALA A 726 4.61 71.58 14.13
CA ALA A 726 5.45 72.78 13.97
C ALA A 726 6.95 72.41 13.88
N THR A 727 7.64 72.99 12.90
CA THR A 727 9.03 72.78 12.49
C THR A 727 10.06 73.45 13.42
N GLN A 728 11.20 72.78 13.68
CA GLN A 728 12.53 73.43 13.66
C GLN A 728 13.54 72.40 13.14
N SER A 729 13.88 72.47 11.85
CA SER A 729 15.07 71.80 11.30
C SER A 729 16.18 72.85 11.19
N THR A 730 17.33 72.59 11.81
CA THR A 730 18.37 73.59 12.08
C THR A 730 19.54 73.56 11.10
N THR A 731 19.50 72.79 10.00
CA THR A 731 20.56 72.88 8.98
C THR A 731 20.06 72.76 7.53
N GLU A 732 20.66 73.58 6.67
CA GLU A 732 20.41 73.63 5.21
C GLU A 732 20.70 72.28 4.52
N THR A 733 21.61 71.47 5.08
CA THR A 733 22.03 70.16 4.57
C THR A 733 20.93 69.11 4.72
N ASP A 734 20.18 69.13 5.82
CA ASP A 734 19.11 68.16 6.10
C ASP A 734 17.90 68.40 5.18
N ILE A 735 17.61 69.66 4.89
CA ILE A 735 16.57 70.07 3.94
C ILE A 735 16.95 69.65 2.50
N LYS A 736 18.22 69.84 2.10
CA LYS A 736 18.73 69.41 0.78
C LYS A 736 18.68 67.89 0.60
N ASN A 737 19.08 67.11 1.61
CA ASN A 737 19.08 65.64 1.53
C ASN A 737 17.66 65.06 1.46
N PHE A 738 16.71 65.64 2.19
CA PHE A 738 15.30 65.24 2.15
C PHE A 738 14.68 65.49 0.76
N ILE A 739 14.96 66.65 0.15
CA ILE A 739 14.46 67.00 -1.19
C ILE A 739 15.08 66.08 -2.27
N ILE A 740 16.39 65.80 -2.20
CA ILE A 740 17.08 64.89 -3.15
C ILE A 740 16.56 63.46 -3.06
N ALA A 741 16.30 62.95 -1.85
CA ALA A 741 15.75 61.60 -1.64
C ALA A 741 14.33 61.45 -2.22
N THR A 742 13.54 62.51 -2.14
CA THR A 742 12.14 62.51 -2.60
C THR A 742 12.03 62.64 -4.12
N ILE A 743 12.92 63.41 -4.77
CA ILE A 743 12.99 63.55 -6.24
C ILE A 743 13.46 62.24 -6.92
N LYS A 744 14.39 61.50 -6.31
CA LYS A 744 14.90 60.23 -6.86
C LYS A 744 13.88 59.09 -6.86
N ASN A 745 12.87 59.14 -5.97
CA ASN A 745 11.90 58.05 -5.79
C ASN A 745 10.60 58.23 -6.58
N GLY A 746 10.51 59.19 -7.50
CA GLY A 746 9.41 59.28 -8.47
C GLY A 746 8.03 59.60 -7.89
N GLN A 747 7.93 59.92 -6.59
CA GLN A 747 6.68 60.33 -5.95
C GLN A 747 6.38 61.79 -6.30
N ARG A 748 5.50 61.99 -7.27
CA ARG A 748 5.01 63.31 -7.67
C ARG A 748 3.85 63.69 -6.74
N SER A 749 3.96 64.86 -6.10
CA SER A 749 2.93 65.61 -5.37
C SER A 749 3.00 65.51 -3.85
N PHE A 750 3.68 66.47 -3.22
CA PHE A 750 3.28 67.00 -1.90
C PHE A 750 3.59 68.50 -1.84
N GLY A 751 2.64 69.28 -1.32
CA GLY A 751 2.78 70.73 -1.11
C GLY A 751 3.71 71.02 0.07
N ILE A 752 4.70 71.89 -0.14
CA ILE A 752 5.63 72.32 0.89
C ILE A 752 5.24 73.75 1.30
N ALA A 753 4.84 73.92 2.56
CA ALA A 753 4.70 75.21 3.21
C ALA A 753 6.02 75.52 3.93
N THR A 754 6.82 76.45 3.40
CA THR A 754 8.08 76.87 4.03
C THR A 754 7.85 78.17 4.78
N ILE A 755 8.00 78.15 6.10
CA ILE A 755 8.16 79.35 6.93
C ILE A 755 9.63 79.76 6.81
N LEU A 756 9.94 80.75 5.97
CA LEU A 756 11.29 81.30 5.84
C LEU A 756 11.44 82.48 6.79
N ASN A 757 12.29 82.32 7.81
CA ASN A 757 12.79 83.43 8.58
C ASN A 757 13.79 84.23 7.72
N ASN A 758 13.36 85.39 7.23
CA ASN A 758 14.11 86.61 6.86
C ASN A 758 15.45 86.55 6.08
N GLU A 759 15.83 85.44 5.46
CA GLU A 759 16.94 85.42 4.49
C GLU A 759 16.52 84.80 3.15
N ASN A 760 16.62 85.61 2.09
CA ASN A 760 16.26 85.25 0.71
C ASN A 760 17.01 84.00 0.24
N THR A 761 16.32 82.87 0.14
CA THR A 761 16.84 81.66 -0.49
C THR A 761 15.85 81.13 -1.52
N ALA A 762 16.30 81.05 -2.79
CA ALA A 762 15.55 80.50 -3.91
C ALA A 762 16.02 79.07 -4.21
N PHE A 763 15.09 78.10 -4.26
CA PHE A 763 15.39 76.71 -4.61
C PHE A 763 15.01 76.43 -6.08
N PHE A 764 15.94 75.89 -6.87
CA PHE A 764 15.68 75.41 -8.23
C PHE A 764 15.89 73.89 -8.28
N GLY A 765 14.82 73.13 -8.49
CA GLY A 765 14.86 71.69 -8.75
C GLY A 765 14.79 71.37 -10.24
N GLU A 766 15.52 70.35 -10.68
CA GLU A 766 15.47 69.81 -12.05
C GLU A 766 14.24 68.89 -12.20
N ALA A 767 13.17 69.43 -12.76
CA ALA A 767 11.94 68.77 -13.22
C ALA A 767 10.89 68.35 -12.15
N GLY A 768 9.74 69.01 -12.20
CA GLY A 768 8.54 68.67 -11.42
C GLY A 768 7.67 69.91 -11.14
N ASN A 769 6.34 69.74 -11.14
CA ASN A 769 5.41 70.78 -10.69
C ASN A 769 5.50 70.93 -9.16
N PHE A 770 5.60 72.15 -8.63
CA PHE A 770 5.63 72.38 -7.19
C PHE A 770 4.74 73.56 -6.78
N ILE A 771 4.07 73.40 -5.65
CA ILE A 771 3.20 74.42 -5.04
C ILE A 771 4.01 75.09 -3.94
N VAL A 772 4.14 76.43 -4.00
CA VAL A 772 4.76 77.22 -2.93
C VAL A 772 3.66 77.98 -2.22
N THR A 773 3.37 77.60 -0.98
CA THR A 773 2.42 78.34 -0.13
C THR A 773 3.24 79.22 0.80
N ILE A 774 3.11 80.53 0.69
CA ILE A 774 3.74 81.48 1.60
C ILE A 774 2.64 81.94 2.56
N THR A 775 2.73 81.48 3.81
CA THR A 775 1.84 81.89 4.88
C THR A 775 2.53 83.00 5.68
N GLY A 776 1.84 84.12 5.88
CA GLY A 776 2.26 85.20 6.75
C GLY A 776 1.11 85.57 7.68
N ASP A 777 1.43 86.08 8.87
CA ASP A 777 0.52 86.18 10.03
C ASP A 777 -0.77 87.01 9.83
N THR A 778 -0.99 87.64 8.67
CA THR A 778 -2.20 88.45 8.41
C THR A 778 -2.85 88.25 7.03
N ALA A 779 -2.36 87.33 6.17
CA ALA A 779 -3.07 86.82 4.97
C ALA A 779 -2.29 85.66 4.31
N ASN A 780 -3.00 84.64 3.83
CA ASN A 780 -2.42 83.50 3.13
C ASN A 780 -2.35 83.74 1.61
N TYR A 781 -1.13 83.78 1.05
CA TYR A 781 -0.92 83.89 -0.38
C TYR A 781 -0.37 82.56 -0.93
N GLY A 782 -1.15 81.89 -1.79
CA GLY A 782 -0.74 80.68 -2.48
C GLY A 782 -0.23 80.98 -3.89
N PHE A 783 0.99 80.57 -4.22
CA PHE A 783 1.50 80.58 -5.59
C PHE A 783 1.65 79.15 -6.11
N ILE A 784 0.91 78.83 -7.18
CA ILE A 784 1.00 77.54 -7.85
C ILE A 784 1.83 77.72 -9.12
N ALA A 785 3.05 77.18 -9.12
CA ALA A 785 3.90 77.10 -10.28
C ALA A 785 3.62 75.78 -11.04
N GLU A 786 3.11 75.87 -12.27
CA GLU A 786 2.85 74.70 -13.12
C GLU A 786 3.84 74.70 -14.31
N ASN A 787 4.52 73.57 -14.55
CA ASN A 787 5.55 73.37 -15.58
C ASN A 787 6.87 74.12 -15.36
N LEU A 788 7.70 73.65 -14.42
CA LEU A 788 9.14 73.92 -14.43
C LEU A 788 9.89 72.87 -15.25
N TRP A 789 10.61 73.34 -16.27
CA TRP A 789 11.53 72.53 -17.06
C TRP A 789 12.84 73.29 -17.30
N ASN A 790 13.98 72.65 -17.03
CA ASN A 790 15.32 73.26 -17.12
C ASN A 790 15.48 74.59 -16.35
N GLY A 791 14.98 74.64 -15.11
CA GLY A 791 15.18 75.78 -14.21
C GLY A 791 14.45 77.08 -14.61
N LYS A 792 13.53 77.03 -15.58
CA LYS A 792 12.70 78.18 -15.99
C LYS A 792 11.21 77.87 -15.73
N LEU A 793 10.49 78.83 -15.16
CA LEU A 793 9.04 78.75 -14.91
C LEU A 793 8.29 79.21 -16.17
N TRP A 794 7.47 78.33 -16.76
CA TRP A 794 6.76 78.66 -18.01
C TRP A 794 5.33 79.15 -17.79
N THR A 795 4.62 78.70 -16.74
CA THR A 795 3.27 79.19 -16.39
C THR A 795 3.02 79.12 -14.87
N GLY A 796 2.14 79.95 -14.31
CA GLY A 796 1.76 79.86 -12.89
C GLY A 796 0.46 80.58 -12.59
N ARG A 797 -0.24 80.17 -11.54
CA ARG A 797 -1.47 80.83 -11.03
C ARG A 797 -1.24 81.36 -9.62
N PHE A 798 -1.79 82.53 -9.35
CA PHE A 798 -1.83 83.13 -8.01
C PHE A 798 -3.23 82.97 -7.44
N ALA A 799 -3.35 82.43 -6.22
CA ALA A 799 -4.60 82.36 -5.49
C ALA A 799 -4.41 82.97 -4.09
N ILE A 800 -5.30 83.89 -3.73
CA ILE A 800 -5.33 84.51 -2.40
C ILE A 800 -6.48 83.85 -1.65
N TYR A 801 -6.22 83.28 -0.47
CA TYR A 801 -7.27 82.74 0.37
C TYR A 801 -7.66 83.81 1.41
N THR A 802 -8.94 84.16 1.46
CA THR A 802 -9.54 84.92 2.57
C THR A 802 -10.52 84.01 3.31
N ASP A 803 -10.08 83.48 4.44
CA ASP A 803 -10.74 82.88 5.62
C ASP A 803 -12.09 82.14 5.58
N ASP A 804 -12.69 81.84 4.42
CA ASP A 804 -13.76 80.85 4.31
C ASP A 804 -13.41 79.84 3.20
N TRP A 805 -13.43 78.55 3.53
CA TRP A 805 -12.90 77.42 2.74
C TRP A 805 -13.71 77.08 1.47
N TYR A 806 -13.87 78.04 0.56
CA TYR A 806 -14.39 77.82 -0.80
C TYR A 806 -13.38 78.30 -1.84
N MET A 807 -12.88 77.35 -2.64
CA MET A 807 -12.11 77.62 -3.85
C MET A 807 -13.00 78.26 -4.91
N THR A 808 -12.86 79.56 -5.16
CA THR A 808 -13.32 80.19 -6.41
C THR A 808 -12.17 80.24 -7.41
N ASP A 809 -12.26 79.41 -8.44
CA ASP A 809 -11.31 79.31 -9.56
C ASP A 809 -11.15 80.65 -10.28
N TYR A 810 -9.95 81.25 -10.29
CA TYR A 810 -9.63 82.35 -11.19
C TYR A 810 -8.36 82.09 -12.03
N ALA A 811 -8.62 82.08 -13.35
CA ALA A 811 -7.78 82.33 -14.53
C ALA A 811 -6.43 81.59 -14.72
N LYS A 812 -6.39 80.72 -15.74
CA LYS A 812 -5.18 80.36 -16.49
C LYS A 812 -4.78 81.53 -17.39
N SER A 813 -3.54 82.01 -17.33
CA SER A 813 -2.96 82.80 -18.42
C SER A 813 -1.45 82.65 -18.52
N SER A 814 -1.00 82.44 -19.76
CA SER A 814 0.28 81.89 -20.21
C SER A 814 1.42 82.89 -20.40
N ASP A 815 1.39 84.08 -19.80
CA ASP A 815 2.24 85.21 -20.24
C ASP A 815 3.16 85.84 -19.17
N LEU A 816 3.60 85.11 -18.15
CA LEU A 816 4.47 85.64 -17.06
C LEU A 816 5.97 85.31 -17.19
N LEU A 817 6.46 85.03 -18.40
CA LEU A 817 7.86 84.64 -18.64
C LEU A 817 8.87 85.81 -18.75
N THR A 818 8.53 87.01 -18.29
CA THR A 818 9.46 88.15 -18.33
C THR A 818 9.31 89.01 -17.09
N ASN A 819 10.35 89.08 -16.23
CA ASN A 819 10.57 90.01 -15.11
C ASN A 819 10.53 89.49 -13.66
N ILE A 820 11.31 88.44 -13.35
CA ILE A 820 11.72 88.13 -11.97
C ILE A 820 12.55 89.28 -11.33
N TYR A 821 13.11 90.20 -12.13
CA TYR A 821 13.95 91.31 -11.63
C TYR A 821 13.18 92.48 -10.99
N THR A 822 11.87 92.60 -11.18
CA THR A 822 11.12 93.82 -10.77
C THR A 822 10.44 93.69 -9.40
N ILE A 823 10.05 92.47 -8.99
CA ILE A 823 9.39 92.23 -7.69
C ILE A 823 10.38 92.39 -6.52
N GLN A 824 11.63 91.91 -6.68
CA GLN A 824 12.70 92.12 -5.69
C GLN A 824 13.00 93.61 -5.47
N GLN A 825 12.84 94.46 -6.50
CA GLN A 825 13.04 95.91 -6.39
C GLN A 825 11.86 96.68 -5.80
N ILE A 826 10.64 96.12 -5.80
CA ILE A 826 9.48 96.72 -5.13
C ILE A 826 9.51 96.38 -3.63
N ILE A 827 9.86 95.13 -3.29
CA ILE A 827 9.99 94.67 -1.89
C ILE A 827 11.18 95.37 -1.19
N ASN A 828 12.32 95.51 -1.87
CA ASN A 828 13.48 96.18 -1.27
C ASN A 828 13.37 97.72 -1.21
N ARG A 829 12.39 98.33 -1.90
CA ARG A 829 12.26 99.79 -1.99
C ARG A 829 11.19 100.38 -1.07
N TYR A 830 10.34 99.55 -0.45
CA TYR A 830 9.27 100.01 0.43
C TYR A 830 9.12 99.13 1.67
N LEU A 831 9.87 99.50 2.73
CA LEU A 831 9.74 99.11 4.16
C LEU A 831 10.45 97.79 4.57
N ILE A 832 11.62 97.69 5.23
CA ILE A 832 12.45 98.54 6.12
C ILE A 832 11.64 99.27 7.20
N ASP A 833 11.79 98.78 8.45
CA ASP A 833 11.42 99.41 9.72
C ASP A 833 10.13 100.22 9.71
N TYR A 834 9.06 99.67 10.29
CA TYR A 834 8.23 100.31 11.30
C TYR A 834 6.92 99.52 11.46
N GLN A 835 6.58 99.24 12.71
CA GLN A 835 5.30 98.68 13.11
C GLN A 835 4.14 99.66 12.82
N SER A 836 2.96 99.08 12.56
CA SER A 836 1.62 99.69 12.53
C SER A 836 1.15 100.43 11.27
N LEU A 837 0.65 99.69 10.27
CA LEU A 837 -0.42 100.15 9.35
C LEU A 837 -1.31 98.93 8.98
N GLY A 838 -2.63 99.14 8.93
CA GLY A 838 -3.63 98.11 8.67
C GLY A 838 -3.65 97.56 7.23
N THR A 839 -4.49 96.55 7.01
CA THR A 839 -4.59 95.69 5.82
C THR A 839 -4.73 96.46 4.49
N LEU A 840 -3.89 96.11 3.51
CA LEU A 840 -3.96 96.57 2.11
C LEU A 840 -4.90 95.66 1.30
N HIS A 841 -5.93 96.23 0.64
CA HIS A 841 -6.85 95.55 -0.27
C HIS A 841 -6.51 95.86 -1.72
N PHE A 842 -6.30 94.82 -2.52
CA PHE A 842 -6.06 94.91 -3.96
C PHE A 842 -7.29 94.39 -4.72
N SER A 843 -7.85 95.15 -5.66
CA SER A 843 -8.96 94.70 -6.51
C SER A 843 -8.66 94.96 -7.97
N VAL A 844 -8.94 94.00 -8.85
CA VAL A 844 -8.85 94.18 -10.30
C VAL A 844 -10.25 94.30 -10.87
N ALA A 845 -10.52 95.43 -11.53
CA ALA A 845 -11.76 95.66 -12.27
C ALA A 845 -11.41 96.29 -13.62
N ASP A 846 -12.08 95.84 -14.68
CA ASP A 846 -11.90 96.33 -16.06
C ASP A 846 -10.45 96.40 -16.55
N GLY A 847 -9.63 95.42 -16.15
CA GLY A 847 -8.24 95.29 -16.59
C GLY A 847 -7.25 96.27 -15.94
N ASN A 848 -7.65 96.99 -14.89
CA ASN A 848 -6.75 97.82 -14.08
C ASN A 848 -6.69 97.30 -12.62
N LEU A 849 -5.51 97.40 -11.99
CA LEU A 849 -5.29 97.05 -10.58
C LEU A 849 -5.51 98.29 -9.70
N TYR A 850 -6.36 98.17 -8.68
CA TYR A 850 -6.63 99.19 -7.66
C TYR A 850 -6.12 98.71 -6.30
N VAL A 851 -5.56 99.63 -5.50
CA VAL A 851 -5.04 99.36 -4.15
C VAL A 851 -5.68 100.34 -3.17
N SER A 852 -6.23 99.83 -2.06
CA SER A 852 -6.83 100.65 -1.01
C SER A 852 -6.38 100.18 0.38
N VAL A 853 -6.28 101.11 1.33
CA VAL A 853 -6.07 100.85 2.77
C VAL A 853 -7.29 101.43 3.48
N ASN A 854 -7.81 100.77 4.50
CA ASN A 854 -9.07 101.18 5.16
C ASN A 854 -9.11 102.69 5.45
N GLU A 855 -10.18 103.32 4.93
CA GLU A 855 -10.47 104.78 4.86
C GLU A 855 -9.63 105.63 3.87
N GLY A 856 -9.71 105.31 2.58
CA GLY A 856 -9.41 106.27 1.50
C GLY A 856 -8.95 105.63 0.19
N ILE A 857 -9.72 105.81 -0.89
CA ILE A 857 -9.40 105.29 -2.24
C ILE A 857 -8.30 106.14 -2.88
N TYR A 858 -7.14 105.56 -3.21
CA TYR A 858 -6.15 106.17 -4.10
C TYR A 858 -5.96 105.33 -5.36
N VAL A 859 -6.22 105.95 -6.51
CA VAL A 859 -6.23 105.32 -7.84
C VAL A 859 -4.86 105.48 -8.51
N GLY A 860 -4.13 104.38 -8.69
CA GLY A 860 -2.90 104.32 -9.49
C GLY A 860 -3.09 103.39 -10.68
N GLN A 861 -3.41 103.95 -11.85
CA GLN A 861 -3.75 103.23 -13.07
C GLN A 861 -2.48 102.75 -13.79
N VAL A 862 -2.26 101.43 -13.91
CA VAL A 862 -1.19 100.87 -14.77
C VAL A 862 -1.85 100.25 -16.01
N ALA A 863 -1.86 101.01 -17.10
CA ALA A 863 -2.38 100.58 -18.39
C ALA A 863 -1.44 99.57 -19.05
N LEU A 864 -1.90 98.32 -19.25
CA LEU A 864 -1.24 97.34 -20.11
C LEU A 864 -1.71 97.55 -21.56
N THR A 865 -0.98 98.37 -22.32
CA THR A 865 -1.23 98.56 -23.76
C THR A 865 -0.57 97.42 -24.57
N ARG A 866 -1.32 96.96 -25.58
CA ARG A 866 -1.23 95.68 -26.30
C ARG A 866 -0.29 95.72 -27.53
N ILE A 867 0.18 94.52 -27.95
CA ILE A 867 0.71 94.11 -29.28
C ILE A 867 2.19 94.46 -29.53
N LYS A 868 3.11 93.48 -29.65
CA LYS A 868 3.22 92.52 -30.76
C LYS A 868 3.73 91.15 -30.35
#